data_AF-K3ZR48-F1
#
_entry.id   AF-K3ZR48-F1
#
_cell.length_a   1.000
_cell.length_b   1.000
_cell.length_c   1.000
_cell.angle_alpha   90.00
_cell.angle_beta   90.00
_cell.angle_gamma   90.00
#
_symmetry.space_group_name_H-M   'P 1'
#
loop_
_entity.id
_entity.type
_entity.pdbx_description
1 polymer ?
#
loop_
_entity_poly.entity_id
_entity_poly.type
_entity_poly.pdbx_seq_one_letter_code
_entity_poly.pdbx_strand_id
1 'polypeptide(L)'
;MFGSRVQDEVEMQRRPNNRIFPDERQNQSKPLYQAARADRFGANRIDVKNPEKLKMLNEGSKPWHQRILDPGSNIVLSWNRVFLVACLFALFIDPFFYYLPLVREHGNGSSCVAKDQGLSIRITVLRSLADLFYMLNIAIKFHTAYVDPKSRVLGKGELVVDIKKIQQRYIRTDFFVDILAAVPLPQVTVWLIMPAIKNSDYNVRNTAFALIIVIQYVIRMYLIVPLSNQIIKAVGVVAKSAWGGAAYNLLLYMLASHITGAIYYLLSIERQITCWDQQCLAESNVTSCNLRFISCESDGSNSYSEWQKKTQIFVNCNANDNSIQFKYGMFSSALSKGAVSASFLEKYFFCLWWGLLQLSSSGNPLQTSAFIVENAFAIAIGAISLILFAQLIGNMQTYLQSISKRLEEWRLRQRDMDEWMRHHQLPAHLQERVRRFVQVKWLATRGVEEESILQALPADIRRDVQRHLCLDLVRRVPFFSEMDDQLLDAICERLVSFLCPENTYISREGDPVNEMLFIIRGKLESSTTNGGRSNFFNSIILRPGDFAGEELLTWALLPKTNVHFPLSTRTVRSLTEVEAFALRAEDLKFVANQFRRLHSKKLQHTFRFYSHHWRTWAACFIQAAWRQHQRRKLAESLSRLESYSWWSEDHLAADKPRQEGTSSGGRTIAEGAIAHMHKLASASRRFRAKDTAIRRLQKPDEPDFSEDHFD
;
A
#
# COMPACT_ATOMS: atom_id res chain seq x y z
N MET A 1 23.20 24.12 15.53
CA MET A 1 23.26 22.64 15.62
C MET A 1 21.92 21.91 15.42
N PHE A 2 20.80 22.62 15.16
CA PHE A 2 19.49 22.00 14.88
C PHE A 2 19.09 21.97 13.39
N GLY A 3 19.93 22.50 12.49
CA GLY A 3 19.61 22.64 11.06
C GLY A 3 19.84 21.39 10.20
N SER A 4 20.86 20.56 10.49
CA SER A 4 21.18 19.41 9.60
C SER A 4 20.25 18.22 9.79
N ARG A 5 19.59 18.08 10.96
CA ARG A 5 18.69 16.96 11.25
C ARG A 5 17.35 17.05 10.52
N VAL A 6 16.92 18.27 10.19
CA VAL A 6 15.70 18.53 9.39
C VAL A 6 15.97 18.37 7.90
N GLN A 7 17.22 18.58 7.45
CA GLN A 7 17.60 18.38 6.05
C GLN A 7 17.53 16.88 5.66
N ASP A 8 18.02 15.99 6.53
CA ASP A 8 17.94 14.54 6.34
C ASP A 8 16.48 14.02 6.36
N GLU A 9 15.61 14.63 7.19
CA GLU A 9 14.17 14.30 7.28
C GLU A 9 13.37 14.77 6.04
N VAL A 10 13.74 15.91 5.46
CA VAL A 10 13.12 16.44 4.21
C VAL A 10 13.61 15.67 2.98
N GLU A 11 14.87 15.20 2.97
CA GLU A 11 15.44 14.44 1.85
C GLU A 11 14.87 13.00 1.78
N MET A 12 14.49 12.42 2.92
CA MET A 12 13.81 11.12 2.98
C MET A 12 12.36 11.20 2.45
N GLN A 13 11.70 12.36 2.57
CA GLN A 13 10.35 12.62 2.01
C GLN A 13 10.37 13.08 0.55
N ARG A 14 11.47 13.69 0.07
CA ARG A 14 11.60 14.25 -1.29
C ARG A 14 11.94 13.27 -2.41
N ARG A 15 11.89 11.95 -2.20
CA ARG A 15 11.98 10.97 -3.30
C ARG A 15 10.61 10.42 -3.71
N PRO A 16 9.77 11.17 -4.45
CA PRO A 16 8.75 10.59 -5.31
C PRO A 16 9.34 10.23 -6.68
N ASN A 17 9.03 9.01 -7.14
CA ASN A 17 8.87 8.55 -8.53
C ASN A 17 9.90 8.82 -9.65
N ASN A 18 11.05 9.48 -9.42
CA ASN A 18 12.11 9.58 -10.43
C ASN A 18 13.18 8.50 -10.23
N ARG A 19 12.84 7.24 -10.50
CA ARG A 19 13.84 6.23 -10.91
C ARG A 19 13.72 6.10 -12.43
N ILE A 20 14.52 6.92 -13.10
CA ILE A 20 14.68 6.94 -14.56
C ILE A 20 15.16 5.56 -15.00
N PHE A 21 14.33 4.86 -15.76
CA PHE A 21 14.76 3.77 -16.63
C PHE A 21 15.76 4.35 -17.64
N PRO A 22 17.02 3.88 -17.72
CA PRO A 22 17.83 4.15 -18.90
C PRO A 22 17.35 3.26 -20.05
N ASP A 23 16.88 3.91 -21.10
CA ASP A 23 16.53 3.33 -22.40
C ASP A 23 17.80 2.79 -23.07
N GLU A 24 17.98 1.47 -23.10
CA GLU A 24 18.97 0.79 -23.94
C GLU A 24 18.27 0.22 -25.18
N ARG A 25 17.92 1.11 -26.12
CA ARG A 25 17.69 0.73 -27.51
C ARG A 25 19.03 0.66 -28.23
N GLN A 26 19.50 -0.55 -28.53
CA GLN A 26 20.01 -0.90 -29.85
C GLN A 26 20.27 -2.40 -29.99
N ASN A 27 19.84 -2.93 -31.16
CA ASN A 27 20.09 -4.25 -31.73
C ASN A 27 19.32 -5.45 -31.16
N GLN A 28 18.06 -5.58 -31.60
CA GLN A 28 17.50 -6.90 -31.91
C GLN A 28 17.09 -6.97 -33.38
N SER A 29 17.69 -7.95 -34.05
CA SER A 29 17.36 -8.45 -35.37
C SER A 29 15.93 -9.01 -35.39
N LYS A 30 15.17 -8.62 -36.40
CA LYS A 30 13.84 -9.15 -36.72
C LYS A 30 13.89 -10.65 -37.00
N PRO A 31 12.82 -11.39 -36.66
CA PRO A 31 12.28 -12.37 -37.56
C PRO A 31 10.97 -11.88 -38.18
N LEU A 32 10.94 -12.10 -39.49
CA LEU A 32 9.81 -12.16 -40.41
C LEU A 32 8.58 -12.83 -39.76
N TYR A 33 7.39 -12.23 -39.85
CA TYR A 33 6.26 -12.85 -40.54
C TYR A 33 5.16 -11.80 -40.76
N GLN A 34 4.78 -11.67 -42.04
CA GLN A 34 3.85 -10.74 -42.62
C GLN A 34 2.42 -10.96 -42.13
N ALA A 35 1.74 -9.85 -41.82
CA ALA A 35 0.29 -9.77 -41.81
C ALA A 35 -0.23 -9.83 -43.25
N ALA A 36 -0.99 -10.86 -43.58
CA ALA A 36 -1.90 -10.88 -44.71
C ALA A 36 -3.34 -10.91 -44.18
N ARG A 37 -4.06 -9.83 -44.45
CA ARG A 37 -5.50 -9.70 -44.26
C ARG A 37 -6.17 -10.32 -45.49
N ALA A 38 -6.98 -11.36 -45.30
CA ALA A 38 -7.86 -11.89 -46.32
C ALA A 38 -9.19 -12.34 -45.69
N ASP A 39 -10.22 -12.21 -46.51
CA ASP A 39 -11.64 -12.18 -46.21
C ASP A 39 -12.28 -13.46 -45.63
N ARG A 40 -13.33 -13.23 -44.85
CA ARG A 40 -14.71 -13.77 -44.93
C ARG A 40 -14.91 -15.27 -45.28
N PHE A 41 -15.74 -15.89 -44.43
CA PHE A 41 -16.40 -17.22 -44.49
C PHE A 41 -15.77 -18.33 -43.63
N GLY A 42 -16.52 -18.74 -42.61
CA GLY A 42 -16.22 -19.93 -41.81
C GLY A 42 -16.87 -19.87 -40.43
N ALA A 43 -17.99 -20.57 -40.29
CA ALA A 43 -18.75 -20.76 -39.06
C ALA A 43 -17.87 -21.11 -37.85
N ASN A 44 -17.93 -20.30 -36.78
CA ASN A 44 -17.38 -20.69 -35.49
C ASN A 44 -18.44 -21.42 -34.67
N ARG A 45 -18.24 -22.75 -34.64
CA ARG A 45 -18.72 -23.67 -33.60
C ARG A 45 -18.66 -23.02 -32.22
N ILE A 46 -19.81 -23.04 -31.56
CA ILE A 46 -19.99 -22.67 -30.16
C ILE A 46 -19.22 -23.70 -29.32
N ASP A 47 -18.23 -23.25 -28.56
CA ASP A 47 -17.54 -24.07 -27.56
C ASP A 47 -18.40 -24.14 -26.28
N VAL A 48 -19.14 -25.24 -26.13
CA VAL A 48 -20.12 -25.50 -25.07
C VAL A 48 -19.42 -26.07 -23.82
N LYS A 49 -18.47 -25.34 -23.24
CA LYS A 49 -17.76 -25.82 -22.04
C LYS A 49 -17.72 -24.89 -20.85
N ASN A 50 -18.44 -23.76 -20.87
CA ASN A 50 -18.52 -22.91 -19.68
C ASN A 50 -19.96 -22.47 -19.33
N PRO A 51 -20.63 -23.15 -18.38
CA PRO A 51 -22.00 -22.84 -17.98
C PRO A 51 -22.15 -21.45 -17.33
N GLU A 52 -21.07 -20.88 -16.78
CA GLU A 52 -21.06 -19.53 -16.22
C GLU A 52 -21.11 -18.44 -17.30
N LYS A 53 -20.43 -18.66 -18.43
CA LYS A 53 -20.39 -17.72 -19.55
C LYS A 53 -21.74 -17.69 -20.29
N LEU A 54 -22.45 -18.82 -20.32
CA LEU A 54 -23.81 -18.92 -20.85
C LEU A 54 -24.84 -18.22 -19.94
N LYS A 55 -24.66 -18.27 -18.60
CA LYS A 55 -25.49 -17.53 -17.63
C LYS A 55 -25.32 -16.01 -17.77
N MET A 56 -24.08 -15.53 -17.89
CA MET A 56 -23.77 -14.10 -18.08
C MET A 56 -24.33 -13.52 -19.38
N LEU A 57 -24.29 -14.30 -20.48
CA LEU A 57 -24.87 -13.87 -21.77
C LEU A 57 -26.41 -13.85 -21.76
N ASN A 58 -27.05 -14.72 -20.97
CA ASN A 58 -28.51 -14.74 -20.82
C ASN A 58 -29.04 -13.64 -19.89
N GLU A 59 -28.22 -13.08 -19.00
CA GLU A 59 -28.63 -11.98 -18.09
C GLU A 59 -28.86 -10.63 -18.81
N GLY A 60 -28.22 -10.42 -19.96
CA GLY A 60 -28.43 -9.22 -20.79
C GLY A 60 -29.87 -9.10 -21.32
N SER A 61 -30.59 -10.22 -21.46
CA SER A 61 -31.92 -10.31 -22.07
C SER A 61 -33.11 -10.17 -21.11
N LYS A 62 -32.85 -10.17 -19.79
CA LYS A 62 -33.93 -10.11 -18.79
C LYS A 62 -34.43 -8.67 -18.58
N PRO A 63 -35.76 -8.47 -18.46
CA PRO A 63 -36.32 -7.18 -18.06
C PRO A 63 -35.71 -6.68 -16.76
N TRP A 64 -35.65 -5.35 -16.56
CA TRP A 64 -35.04 -4.75 -15.36
C TRP A 64 -35.65 -5.27 -14.05
N HIS A 65 -36.94 -5.61 -14.03
CA HIS A 65 -37.66 -6.18 -12.89
C HIS A 65 -37.31 -7.64 -12.58
N GLN A 66 -36.49 -8.31 -13.40
CA GLN A 66 -35.98 -9.66 -13.15
C GLN A 66 -34.46 -9.67 -12.94
N ARG A 67 -33.81 -8.51 -13.02
CA ARG A 67 -32.38 -8.39 -12.71
C ARG A 67 -32.19 -8.42 -11.21
N ILE A 68 -31.24 -9.25 -10.78
CA ILE A 68 -30.81 -9.37 -9.40
C ILE A 68 -29.43 -8.75 -9.30
N LEU A 69 -29.25 -7.87 -8.32
CA LEU A 69 -28.00 -7.18 -8.09
C LEU A 69 -27.17 -7.96 -7.07
N ASP A 70 -25.93 -8.26 -7.42
CA ASP A 70 -24.97 -8.82 -6.47
C ASP A 70 -24.56 -7.72 -5.47
N PRO A 71 -24.68 -7.94 -4.16
CA PRO A 71 -24.25 -6.98 -3.13
C PRO A 71 -22.75 -6.63 -3.23
N GLY A 72 -21.92 -7.50 -3.77
CA GLY A 72 -20.49 -7.26 -4.01
C GLY A 72 -20.18 -6.49 -5.30
N SER A 73 -21.18 -6.23 -6.14
CA SER A 73 -20.97 -5.54 -7.41
C SER A 73 -20.58 -4.07 -7.21
N ASN A 74 -19.73 -3.55 -8.10
CA ASN A 74 -19.33 -2.14 -8.10
C ASN A 74 -20.54 -1.19 -8.21
N ILE A 75 -21.62 -1.61 -8.85
CA ILE A 75 -22.85 -0.83 -9.01
C ILE A 75 -23.53 -0.64 -7.65
N VAL A 76 -23.75 -1.71 -6.90
CA VAL A 76 -24.38 -1.65 -5.56
C VAL A 76 -23.48 -0.90 -4.58
N LEU A 77 -22.17 -1.13 -4.60
CA LEU A 77 -21.23 -0.42 -3.74
C LEU A 77 -21.18 1.09 -4.04
N SER A 78 -21.25 1.48 -5.32
CA SER A 78 -21.34 2.89 -5.70
C SER A 78 -22.69 3.50 -5.33
N TRP A 79 -23.80 2.78 -5.53
CA TRP A 79 -25.12 3.22 -5.11
C TRP A 79 -25.20 3.45 -3.59
N ASN A 80 -24.70 2.52 -2.78
CA ASN A 80 -24.68 2.66 -1.33
C ASN A 80 -23.93 3.91 -0.86
N ARG A 81 -22.86 4.31 -1.58
CA ARG A 81 -22.15 5.57 -1.30
C ARG A 81 -22.97 6.80 -1.68
N VAL A 82 -23.58 6.79 -2.87
CA VAL A 82 -24.47 7.89 -3.33
C VAL A 82 -25.65 8.04 -2.37
N PHE A 83 -26.26 6.93 -1.97
CA PHE A 83 -27.36 6.89 -1.03
C PHE A 83 -26.93 7.38 0.36
N LEU A 84 -25.76 7.00 0.87
CA LEU A 84 -25.22 7.54 2.12
C LEU A 84 -25.07 9.07 2.08
N VAL A 85 -24.55 9.62 0.97
CA VAL A 85 -24.42 11.08 0.78
C VAL A 85 -25.81 11.73 0.74
N ALA A 86 -26.78 11.13 0.06
CA ALA A 86 -28.16 11.61 0.04
C ALA A 86 -28.81 11.58 1.44
N CYS A 87 -28.56 10.55 2.25
CA CYS A 87 -29.02 10.47 3.64
C CYS A 87 -28.41 11.58 4.51
N LEU A 88 -27.11 11.83 4.40
CA LEU A 88 -26.43 12.92 5.12
C LEU A 88 -26.96 14.29 4.69
N PHE A 89 -27.23 14.48 3.40
CA PHE A 89 -27.86 15.69 2.89
C PHE A 89 -29.28 15.87 3.45
N ALA A 90 -30.08 14.79 3.49
CA ALA A 90 -31.42 14.83 4.08
C ALA A 90 -31.39 15.26 5.55
N LEU A 91 -30.48 14.68 6.33
CA LEU A 91 -30.31 15.05 7.74
C LEU A 91 -29.83 16.48 7.92
N PHE A 92 -29.06 17.04 6.99
CA PHE A 92 -28.68 18.46 7.04
C PHE A 92 -29.87 19.38 6.78
N ILE A 93 -30.83 18.98 5.93
CA ILE A 93 -32.02 19.78 5.62
C ILE A 93 -33.09 19.70 6.73
N ASP A 94 -33.22 18.56 7.40
CA ASP A 94 -34.27 18.31 8.41
C ASP A 94 -34.35 19.38 9.52
N PRO A 95 -33.25 19.84 10.15
CA PRO A 95 -33.30 20.88 11.18
C PRO A 95 -33.78 22.24 10.68
N PHE A 96 -33.74 22.51 9.37
CA PHE A 96 -34.25 23.79 8.84
C PHE A 96 -35.74 23.99 9.09
N PHE A 97 -36.51 22.90 9.25
CA PHE A 97 -37.93 22.98 9.61
C PHE A 97 -38.17 23.67 10.97
N TYR A 98 -37.19 23.65 11.89
CA TYR A 98 -37.28 24.36 13.17
C TYR A 98 -37.14 25.88 13.06
N TYR A 99 -36.64 26.39 11.93
CA TYR A 99 -36.51 27.83 11.68
C TYR A 99 -37.74 28.45 10.98
N LEU A 100 -38.79 27.66 10.73
CA LEU A 100 -40.04 28.12 10.12
C LEU A 100 -40.80 29.16 10.95
N PRO A 101 -41.05 28.96 12.26
CA PRO A 101 -41.64 30.00 13.07
C PRO A 101 -40.63 31.14 13.27
N LEU A 102 -41.11 32.38 13.28
CA LEU A 102 -40.33 33.58 13.58
C LEU A 102 -41.20 34.61 14.29
N VAL A 103 -40.56 35.52 15.00
CA VAL A 103 -41.22 36.68 15.59
C VAL A 103 -41.08 37.84 14.63
N ARG A 104 -42.21 38.40 14.18
CA ARG A 104 -42.23 39.62 13.38
C ARG A 104 -42.43 40.80 14.32
N GLU A 105 -41.44 41.68 14.38
CA GLU A 105 -41.50 42.94 15.11
C GLU A 105 -42.01 44.05 14.21
N HIS A 106 -42.91 44.87 14.73
CA HIS A 106 -43.42 46.07 14.08
C HIS A 106 -42.78 47.31 14.71
N GLY A 107 -42.58 48.36 13.92
CA GLY A 107 -41.94 49.61 14.36
C GLY A 107 -42.69 50.38 15.47
N ASN A 108 -43.88 49.91 15.88
CA ASN A 108 -44.67 50.42 17.00
C ASN A 108 -44.44 49.65 18.32
N GLY A 109 -43.48 48.72 18.37
CA GLY A 109 -43.15 47.92 19.57
C GLY A 109 -44.05 46.69 19.77
N SER A 110 -44.94 46.37 18.83
CA SER A 110 -45.71 45.12 18.86
C SER A 110 -45.04 44.00 18.08
N SER A 111 -45.28 42.77 18.52
CA SER A 111 -44.71 41.58 17.90
C SER A 111 -45.77 40.52 17.67
N CYS A 112 -45.59 39.66 16.69
CA CYS A 112 -46.47 38.51 16.48
C CYS A 112 -45.69 37.32 15.91
N VAL A 113 -46.23 36.11 16.05
CA VAL A 113 -45.61 34.92 15.46
C VAL A 113 -46.07 34.73 14.02
N ALA A 114 -45.12 34.64 13.11
CA ALA A 114 -45.34 34.31 11.71
C ALA A 114 -44.62 33.01 11.35
N LYS A 115 -45.07 32.41 10.24
CA LYS A 115 -44.37 31.31 9.56
C LYS A 115 -43.74 31.85 8.29
N ASP A 116 -42.47 31.57 8.05
CA ASP A 116 -41.80 31.95 6.80
C ASP A 116 -42.26 31.03 5.66
N GLN A 117 -43.20 31.50 4.83
CA GLN A 117 -43.68 30.73 3.67
C GLN A 117 -42.58 30.49 2.62
N GLY A 118 -41.69 31.47 2.39
CA GLY A 118 -40.63 31.34 1.39
C GLY A 118 -39.63 30.25 1.76
N LEU A 119 -39.22 30.21 3.03
CA LEU A 119 -38.38 29.17 3.58
C LEU A 119 -39.08 27.80 3.57
N SER A 120 -40.37 27.76 3.93
CA SER A 120 -41.19 26.53 3.90
C SER A 120 -41.20 25.87 2.51
N ILE A 121 -41.39 26.65 1.45
CA ILE A 121 -41.39 26.12 0.07
C ILE A 121 -40.00 25.58 -0.29
N ARG A 122 -38.93 26.35 -0.05
CA ARG A 122 -37.55 25.94 -0.38
C ARG A 122 -37.14 24.65 0.32
N ILE A 123 -37.37 24.53 1.63
CA ILE A 123 -37.03 23.34 2.40
C ILE A 123 -37.85 22.14 1.91
N THR A 124 -39.16 22.32 1.66
CA THR A 124 -40.04 21.25 1.16
C THR A 124 -39.53 20.67 -0.17
N VAL A 125 -39.11 21.53 -1.10
CA VAL A 125 -38.58 21.10 -2.41
C VAL A 125 -37.27 20.32 -2.24
N LEU A 126 -36.30 20.88 -1.52
CA LEU A 126 -35.01 20.22 -1.27
C LEU A 126 -35.18 18.89 -0.54
N ARG A 127 -36.10 18.85 0.42
CA ARG A 127 -36.41 17.63 1.15
C ARG A 127 -37.09 16.60 0.27
N SER A 128 -38.05 16.98 -0.57
CA SER A 128 -38.71 16.03 -1.48
C SER A 128 -37.74 15.38 -2.48
N LEU A 129 -36.71 16.12 -2.92
CA LEU A 129 -35.63 15.57 -3.76
C LEU A 129 -34.84 14.49 -3.02
N ALA A 130 -34.55 14.67 -1.74
CA ALA A 130 -33.86 13.67 -0.94
C ALA A 130 -34.72 12.43 -0.66
N ASP A 131 -36.04 12.57 -0.50
CA ASP A 131 -36.97 11.44 -0.32
C ASP A 131 -37.01 10.49 -1.52
N LEU A 132 -36.79 11.02 -2.74
CA LEU A 132 -36.69 10.19 -3.95
C LEU A 132 -35.58 9.13 -3.82
N PHE A 133 -34.44 9.49 -3.21
CA PHE A 133 -33.33 8.55 -3.00
C PHE A 133 -33.70 7.41 -2.04
N TYR A 134 -34.50 7.69 -1.00
CA TYR A 134 -35.01 6.65 -0.10
C TYR A 134 -35.93 5.67 -0.84
N MET A 135 -36.83 6.18 -1.68
CA MET A 135 -37.72 5.35 -2.50
C MET A 135 -36.95 4.48 -3.50
N LEU A 136 -35.95 5.05 -4.17
CA LEU A 136 -35.06 4.31 -5.07
C LEU A 136 -34.26 3.23 -4.32
N ASN A 137 -33.81 3.53 -3.11
CA ASN A 137 -33.06 2.57 -2.30
C ASN A 137 -33.93 1.38 -1.85
N ILE A 138 -35.19 1.62 -1.48
CA ILE A 138 -36.15 0.55 -1.19
C ILE A 138 -36.32 -0.34 -2.43
N ALA A 139 -36.52 0.24 -3.61
CA ALA A 139 -36.63 -0.50 -4.86
C ALA A 139 -35.37 -1.35 -5.15
N ILE A 140 -34.18 -0.81 -4.93
CA ILE A 140 -32.91 -1.55 -5.12
C ILE A 140 -32.76 -2.69 -4.11
N LYS A 141 -33.14 -2.50 -2.83
CA LYS A 141 -33.08 -3.56 -1.81
C LYS A 141 -33.99 -4.75 -2.14
N PHE A 142 -35.15 -4.52 -2.77
CA PHE A 142 -36.00 -5.60 -3.27
C PHE A 142 -35.36 -6.45 -4.37
N HIS A 143 -34.34 -5.92 -5.06
CA HIS A 143 -33.60 -6.60 -6.14
C HIS A 143 -32.17 -7.00 -5.75
N THR A 144 -31.74 -6.76 -4.51
CA THR A 144 -30.37 -7.05 -4.08
C THR A 144 -30.29 -8.43 -3.43
N ALA A 145 -29.41 -9.29 -3.94
CA ALA A 145 -29.17 -10.62 -3.37
C ALA A 145 -28.53 -10.54 -1.98
N TYR A 146 -28.66 -11.60 -1.20
CA TYR A 146 -28.07 -11.69 0.13
C TYR A 146 -27.26 -12.98 0.31
N VAL A 147 -26.31 -12.94 1.24
CA VAL A 147 -25.54 -14.13 1.66
C VAL A 147 -26.26 -14.83 2.81
N ASP A 148 -26.54 -16.13 2.69
CA ASP A 148 -27.20 -16.91 3.75
C ASP A 148 -26.25 -17.09 4.96
N PRO A 149 -26.59 -16.60 6.16
CA PRO A 149 -25.76 -16.81 7.35
C PRO A 149 -25.50 -18.27 7.67
N LYS A 150 -26.46 -19.17 7.40
CA LYS A 150 -26.35 -20.61 7.70
C LYS A 150 -25.35 -21.33 6.80
N SER A 151 -25.09 -20.77 5.62
CA SER A 151 -24.11 -21.33 4.66
C SER A 151 -22.66 -20.96 4.99
N ARG A 152 -22.40 -20.14 6.02
CA ARG A 152 -21.06 -19.65 6.40
C ARG A 152 -20.25 -20.63 7.26
N VAL A 153 -20.43 -21.94 7.10
CA VAL A 153 -19.82 -22.95 8.00
C VAL A 153 -18.33 -23.15 7.70
N LEU A 154 -17.89 -22.96 6.44
CA LEU A 154 -16.47 -22.84 6.05
C LEU A 154 -16.34 -21.95 4.80
N GLY A 155 -16.12 -20.64 4.96
CA GLY A 155 -15.78 -19.73 3.85
C GLY A 155 -16.90 -18.79 3.38
N LYS A 156 -16.84 -18.37 2.10
CA LYS A 156 -17.82 -17.46 1.48
C LYS A 156 -19.20 -18.15 1.46
N GLY A 157 -20.15 -17.60 2.21
CA GLY A 157 -21.53 -18.10 2.21
C GLY A 157 -22.16 -18.03 0.82
N GLU A 158 -23.13 -18.89 0.58
CA GLU A 158 -23.87 -18.99 -0.68
C GLU A 158 -24.74 -17.74 -0.91
N LEU A 159 -24.70 -17.24 -2.15
CA LEU A 159 -25.50 -16.09 -2.58
C LEU A 159 -26.90 -16.55 -2.97
N VAL A 160 -27.91 -16.11 -2.23
CA VAL A 160 -29.31 -16.40 -2.54
C VAL A 160 -29.81 -15.40 -3.59
N VAL A 161 -30.11 -15.90 -4.78
CA VAL A 161 -30.56 -15.10 -5.94
C VAL A 161 -32.08 -15.20 -6.20
N ASP A 162 -32.82 -15.98 -5.42
CA ASP A 162 -34.27 -16.14 -5.59
C ASP A 162 -35.04 -14.88 -5.14
N ILE A 163 -35.72 -14.21 -6.10
CA ILE A 163 -36.47 -12.97 -5.88
C ILE A 163 -37.51 -13.12 -4.76
N LYS A 164 -38.23 -14.25 -4.69
CA LYS A 164 -39.27 -14.42 -3.65
C LYS A 164 -38.64 -14.48 -2.26
N LYS A 165 -37.51 -15.17 -2.12
CA LYS A 165 -36.77 -15.26 -0.86
C LYS A 165 -36.15 -13.93 -0.47
N ILE A 166 -35.63 -13.17 -1.44
CA ILE A 166 -35.09 -11.81 -1.22
C ILE A 166 -36.20 -10.89 -0.69
N GLN A 167 -37.33 -10.81 -1.38
CA GLN A 167 -38.46 -9.95 -1.01
C GLN A 167 -39.02 -10.32 0.37
N GLN A 168 -39.25 -11.61 0.64
CA GLN A 168 -39.78 -12.06 1.92
C GLN A 168 -38.82 -11.77 3.08
N ARG A 169 -37.51 -11.95 2.87
CA ARG A 169 -36.51 -11.62 3.88
C ARG A 169 -36.49 -10.11 4.16
N TYR A 170 -36.45 -9.29 3.12
CA TYR A 170 -36.39 -7.83 3.25
C TYR A 170 -37.63 -7.25 3.96
N ILE A 171 -38.83 -7.74 3.63
CA ILE A 171 -40.08 -7.35 4.28
C ILE A 171 -40.06 -7.65 5.79
N ARG A 172 -39.45 -8.77 6.19
CA ARG A 172 -39.40 -9.19 7.59
C ARG A 172 -38.32 -8.47 8.41
N THR A 173 -37.28 -7.92 7.79
CA THR A 173 -36.15 -7.30 8.49
C THR A 173 -36.18 -5.77 8.45
N ASP A 174 -35.92 -5.18 7.29
CA ASP A 174 -35.53 -3.77 7.19
C ASP A 174 -36.58 -2.90 6.51
N PHE A 175 -37.54 -3.49 5.80
CA PHE A 175 -38.54 -2.78 5.01
C PHE A 175 -39.34 -1.75 5.81
N PHE A 176 -39.81 -2.11 7.01
CA PHE A 176 -40.61 -1.21 7.85
C PHE A 176 -39.82 -0.01 8.40
N VAL A 177 -38.51 -0.17 8.60
CA VAL A 177 -37.64 0.95 9.01
C VAL A 177 -37.34 1.85 7.83
N ASP A 178 -37.06 1.26 6.66
CA ASP A 178 -36.79 2.02 5.44
C ASP A 178 -38.01 2.84 4.99
N ILE A 179 -39.22 2.27 5.05
CA ILE A 179 -40.45 2.99 4.70
C ILE A 179 -40.71 4.13 5.68
N LEU A 180 -40.53 3.91 6.98
CA LEU A 180 -40.74 4.94 8.00
C LEU A 180 -39.74 6.11 7.84
N ALA A 181 -38.50 5.81 7.42
CA ALA A 181 -37.51 6.83 7.07
C ALA A 181 -37.86 7.61 5.77
N ALA A 182 -38.47 6.93 4.80
CA ALA A 182 -38.83 7.45 3.48
C ALA A 182 -40.11 8.30 3.47
N VAL A 183 -41.04 8.08 4.40
CA VAL A 183 -42.28 8.87 4.49
C VAL A 183 -41.95 10.34 4.80
N PRO A 184 -42.45 11.32 4.02
CA PRO A 184 -42.15 12.75 4.20
C PRO A 184 -42.98 13.39 5.33
N LEU A 185 -42.84 12.92 6.58
CA LEU A 185 -43.63 13.39 7.73
C LEU A 185 -43.57 14.93 7.97
N PRO A 186 -42.41 15.63 7.88
CA PRO A 186 -42.34 17.08 8.04
C PRO A 186 -43.15 17.81 6.98
N GLN A 187 -43.07 17.38 5.71
CA GLN A 187 -43.84 17.99 4.62
C GLN A 187 -45.35 17.80 4.84
N VAL A 188 -45.78 16.58 5.18
CA VAL A 188 -47.18 16.31 5.54
C VAL A 188 -47.63 17.18 6.71
N THR A 189 -46.78 17.34 7.72
CA THR A 189 -47.13 18.16 8.89
C THR A 189 -47.26 19.64 8.54
N VAL A 190 -46.35 20.18 7.75
CA VAL A 190 -46.32 21.60 7.33
C VAL A 190 -47.50 21.97 6.45
N TRP A 191 -47.92 21.08 5.53
CA TRP A 191 -48.90 21.38 4.47
C TRP A 191 -50.30 20.81 4.73
N LEU A 192 -50.43 19.72 5.48
CA LEU A 192 -51.71 19.06 5.75
C LEU A 192 -52.16 19.27 7.21
N ILE A 193 -51.30 18.99 8.19
CA ILE A 193 -51.68 18.97 9.61
C ILE A 193 -51.78 20.38 10.18
N MET A 194 -50.77 21.23 9.96
CA MET A 194 -50.75 22.60 10.50
C MET A 194 -51.97 23.45 10.08
N PRO A 195 -52.42 23.43 8.81
CA PRO A 195 -53.64 24.13 8.41
C PRO A 195 -54.92 23.52 8.99
N ALA A 196 -54.96 22.20 9.20
CA ALA A 196 -56.14 21.51 9.73
C ALA A 196 -56.38 21.81 11.22
N ILE A 197 -55.31 22.02 11.99
CA ILE A 197 -55.37 22.31 13.43
C ILE A 197 -55.17 23.82 13.69
N LYS A 198 -55.80 24.65 12.87
CA LYS A 198 -55.64 26.12 12.94
C LYS A 198 -56.10 26.73 14.27
N ASN A 199 -57.09 26.10 14.92
CA ASN A 199 -57.73 26.61 16.13
C ASN A 199 -57.14 26.07 17.44
N SER A 200 -56.14 25.18 17.40
CA SER A 200 -55.48 24.73 18.63
C SER A 200 -54.54 25.80 19.19
N ASP A 201 -54.20 25.65 20.47
CA ASP A 201 -53.08 26.36 21.09
C ASP A 201 -51.83 26.28 20.20
N TYR A 202 -51.18 27.43 20.00
CA TYR A 202 -49.98 27.57 19.21
C TYR A 202 -48.84 26.70 19.77
N ASN A 203 -48.72 26.60 21.09
CA ASN A 203 -47.69 25.79 21.74
C ASN A 203 -47.89 24.31 21.43
N VAL A 204 -49.11 23.78 21.58
CA VAL A 204 -49.42 22.38 21.29
C VAL A 204 -49.08 22.02 19.83
N ARG A 205 -49.42 22.91 18.89
CA ARG A 205 -49.11 22.73 17.47
C ARG A 205 -47.61 22.72 17.21
N ASN A 206 -46.85 23.64 17.82
CA ASN A 206 -45.42 23.77 17.60
C ASN A 206 -44.62 22.63 18.26
N THR A 207 -45.02 22.21 19.46
CA THR A 207 -44.42 21.06 20.16
C THR A 207 -44.70 19.74 19.44
N ALA A 208 -45.93 19.51 18.95
CA ALA A 208 -46.26 18.32 18.15
C ALA A 208 -45.44 18.28 16.85
N PHE A 209 -45.31 19.42 16.18
CA PHE A 209 -44.45 19.59 15.01
C PHE A 209 -42.98 19.30 15.33
N ALA A 210 -42.48 19.80 16.47
CA ALA A 210 -41.11 19.58 16.93
C ALA A 210 -40.79 18.09 17.08
N LEU A 211 -41.68 17.36 17.77
CA LEU A 211 -41.54 15.94 18.08
C LEU A 211 -41.55 15.06 16.83
N ILE A 212 -42.42 15.34 15.87
CA ILE A 212 -42.48 14.59 14.60
C ILE A 212 -41.15 14.67 13.86
N ILE A 213 -40.54 15.86 13.81
CA ILE A 213 -39.24 16.05 13.15
C ILE A 213 -38.13 15.30 13.90
N VAL A 214 -38.09 15.36 15.25
CA VAL A 214 -37.09 14.64 16.04
C VAL A 214 -37.20 13.13 15.80
N ILE A 215 -38.41 12.58 15.89
CA ILE A 215 -38.66 11.14 15.72
C ILE A 215 -38.14 10.67 14.36
N GLN A 216 -38.49 11.39 13.30
CA GLN A 216 -38.06 11.05 11.96
C GLN A 216 -36.54 11.19 11.77
N TYR A 217 -35.95 12.25 12.33
CA TYR A 217 -34.51 12.46 12.31
C TYR A 217 -33.76 11.29 12.96
N VAL A 218 -34.23 10.81 14.11
CA VAL A 218 -33.66 9.64 14.82
C VAL A 218 -33.76 8.37 13.97
N ILE A 219 -34.89 8.13 13.32
CA ILE A 219 -35.09 6.96 12.45
C ILE A 219 -34.11 6.99 11.25
N ARG A 220 -33.91 8.17 10.65
CA ARG A 220 -32.94 8.34 9.54
C ARG A 220 -31.49 8.19 10.00
N MET A 221 -31.16 8.72 11.17
CA MET A 221 -29.84 8.51 11.79
C MET A 221 -29.59 7.02 12.05
N TYR A 222 -30.59 6.30 12.55
CA TYR A 222 -30.50 4.85 12.75
C TYR A 222 -30.20 4.10 11.44
N LEU A 223 -30.79 4.51 10.32
CA LEU A 223 -30.59 3.90 9.00
C LEU A 223 -29.15 4.07 8.46
N ILE A 224 -28.49 5.18 8.80
CA ILE A 224 -27.10 5.44 8.39
C ILE A 224 -26.11 4.49 9.06
N VAL A 225 -26.32 4.13 10.33
CA VAL A 225 -25.40 3.27 11.08
C VAL A 225 -25.13 1.91 10.42
N PRO A 226 -26.15 1.08 10.07
CA PRO A 226 -25.92 -0.19 9.40
C PRO A 226 -25.37 0.00 7.98
N LEU A 227 -25.78 1.05 7.26
CA LEU A 227 -25.26 1.36 5.92
C LEU A 227 -23.77 1.66 5.95
N SER A 228 -23.34 2.56 6.85
CA SER A 228 -21.93 2.90 7.05
C SER A 228 -21.12 1.67 7.47
N ASN A 229 -21.65 0.83 8.36
CA ASN A 229 -20.99 -0.42 8.77
C ASN A 229 -20.82 -1.41 7.60
N GLN A 230 -21.79 -1.53 6.70
CA GLN A 230 -21.68 -2.37 5.52
C GLN A 230 -20.60 -1.86 4.56
N ILE A 231 -20.55 -0.54 4.33
CA ILE A 231 -19.53 0.09 3.47
C ILE A 231 -18.13 -0.11 4.07
N ILE A 232 -17.97 0.06 5.39
CA ILE A 232 -16.70 -0.18 6.10
C ILE A 232 -16.27 -1.64 5.96
N LYS A 233 -17.17 -2.61 6.16
CA LYS A 233 -16.83 -4.03 6.03
C LYS A 233 -16.46 -4.44 4.60
N ALA A 234 -17.08 -3.83 3.59
CA ALA A 234 -16.83 -4.15 2.19
C ALA A 234 -15.53 -3.52 1.63
N VAL A 235 -15.14 -2.34 2.14
CA VAL A 235 -14.05 -1.52 1.57
C VAL A 235 -12.88 -1.32 2.56
N GLY A 236 -13.04 -1.72 3.82
CA GLY A 236 -12.09 -1.52 4.92
C GLY A 236 -12.28 -0.18 5.66
N VAL A 237 -12.53 0.91 4.93
CA VAL A 237 -12.75 2.26 5.48
C VAL A 237 -13.88 2.96 4.70
N VAL A 238 -14.73 3.77 5.36
CA VAL A 238 -15.82 4.55 4.71
C VAL A 238 -15.29 5.35 3.52
N ALA A 239 -14.04 5.84 3.64
CA ALA A 239 -13.32 6.54 2.60
C ALA A 239 -12.04 5.79 2.20
N LYS A 240 -11.69 5.84 0.92
CA LYS A 240 -10.42 5.27 0.40
C LYS A 240 -9.18 5.89 1.05
N SER A 241 -9.31 7.05 1.71
CA SER A 241 -8.24 7.77 2.40
C SER A 241 -8.56 7.97 3.88
N ALA A 242 -7.53 7.97 4.73
CA ALA A 242 -7.66 8.28 6.16
C ALA A 242 -8.30 9.64 6.42
N TRP A 243 -7.99 10.64 5.58
CA TRP A 243 -8.59 11.99 5.63
C TRP A 243 -10.11 11.99 5.41
N GLY A 244 -10.64 11.11 4.55
CA GLY A 244 -12.08 11.02 4.35
C GLY A 244 -12.81 10.46 5.58
N GLY A 245 -12.17 9.60 6.37
CA GLY A 245 -12.71 9.13 7.65
C GLY A 245 -12.77 10.23 8.70
N ALA A 246 -11.71 11.05 8.80
CA ALA A 246 -11.68 12.23 9.67
C ALA A 246 -12.78 13.24 9.28
N ALA A 247 -12.90 13.57 7.98
CA ALA A 247 -13.92 14.48 7.47
C ALA A 247 -15.35 13.96 7.75
N TYR A 248 -15.58 12.66 7.63
CA TYR A 248 -16.87 12.05 7.95
C TYR A 248 -17.24 12.19 9.43
N ASN A 249 -16.30 11.91 10.35
CA ASN A 249 -16.54 12.10 11.79
C ASN A 249 -16.77 13.57 12.14
N LEU A 250 -16.00 14.49 11.56
CA LEU A 250 -16.20 15.92 11.73
C LEU A 250 -17.58 16.36 11.21
N LEU A 251 -18.02 15.84 10.07
CA LEU A 251 -19.33 16.13 9.50
C LEU A 251 -20.47 15.69 10.44
N LEU A 252 -20.39 14.50 11.02
CA LEU A 252 -21.39 14.03 12.00
C LEU A 252 -21.43 14.91 13.24
N TYR A 253 -20.28 15.37 13.71
CA TYR A 253 -20.18 16.31 14.83
C TYR A 253 -20.82 17.68 14.49
N MET A 254 -20.52 18.22 13.32
CA MET A 254 -21.14 19.47 12.82
C MET A 254 -22.65 19.32 12.67
N LEU A 255 -23.13 18.17 12.21
CA LEU A 255 -24.55 17.87 12.08
C LEU A 255 -25.26 17.78 13.44
N ALA A 256 -24.63 17.17 14.45
CA ALA A 256 -25.14 17.13 15.81
C ALA A 256 -25.26 18.55 16.42
N SER A 257 -24.28 19.40 16.15
CA SER A 257 -24.32 20.82 16.54
C SER A 257 -25.46 21.56 15.82
N HIS A 258 -25.63 21.30 14.52
CA HIS A 258 -26.66 21.92 13.71
C HIS A 258 -28.08 21.63 14.25
N ILE A 259 -28.42 20.36 14.54
CA ILE A 259 -29.72 20.01 15.14
C ILE A 259 -29.87 20.61 16.54
N THR A 260 -28.81 20.60 17.36
CA THR A 260 -28.85 21.18 18.72
C THR A 260 -29.16 22.68 18.69
N GLY A 261 -28.52 23.42 17.79
CA GLY A 261 -28.79 24.84 17.58
C GLY A 261 -30.20 25.12 17.04
N ALA A 262 -30.71 24.26 16.16
CA ALA A 262 -32.05 24.39 15.60
C ALA A 262 -33.14 24.12 16.66
N ILE A 263 -32.96 23.11 17.52
CA ILE A 263 -33.84 22.85 18.67
C ILE A 263 -33.80 24.04 19.63
N TYR A 264 -32.61 24.58 19.92
CA TYR A 264 -32.47 25.78 20.75
C TYR A 264 -33.29 26.97 20.21
N TYR A 265 -33.21 27.24 18.90
CA TYR A 265 -34.01 28.29 18.26
C TYR A 265 -35.51 28.09 18.46
N LEU A 266 -36.01 26.87 18.21
CA LEU A 266 -37.43 26.57 18.35
C LEU A 266 -37.89 26.75 19.80
N LEU A 267 -37.12 26.25 20.76
CA LEU A 267 -37.42 26.39 22.19
C LEU A 267 -37.34 27.85 22.64
N SER A 268 -36.49 28.69 22.03
CA SER A 268 -36.50 30.14 22.28
C SER A 268 -37.82 30.79 21.85
N ILE A 269 -38.37 30.40 20.70
CA ILE A 269 -39.68 30.89 20.26
C ILE A 269 -40.80 30.38 21.16
N GLU A 270 -40.80 29.10 21.52
CA GLU A 270 -41.78 28.53 22.45
C GLU A 270 -41.72 29.23 23.82
N ARG A 271 -40.51 29.59 24.28
CA ARG A 271 -40.34 30.35 25.52
C ARG A 271 -40.90 31.76 25.43
N GLN A 272 -40.73 32.45 24.29
CA GLN A 272 -41.33 33.75 24.04
C GLN A 272 -42.86 33.68 24.06
N ILE A 273 -43.43 32.67 23.41
CA ILE A 273 -44.88 32.47 23.37
C ILE A 273 -45.43 32.13 24.76
N THR A 274 -44.72 31.29 25.52
CA THR A 274 -45.08 30.98 26.91
C THR A 274 -45.15 32.26 27.77
N CYS A 275 -44.24 33.21 27.56
CA CYS A 275 -44.32 34.51 28.25
C CYS A 275 -45.59 35.27 27.85
N TRP A 276 -45.86 35.38 26.54
CA TRP A 276 -47.06 36.05 26.06
C TRP A 276 -48.34 35.40 26.59
N ASP A 277 -48.43 34.07 26.62
CA ASP A 277 -49.59 33.35 27.14
C ASP A 277 -49.81 33.61 28.63
N GLN A 278 -48.75 33.51 29.44
CA GLN A 278 -48.82 33.76 30.89
C GLN A 278 -49.24 35.20 31.19
N GLN A 279 -48.66 36.17 30.47
CA GLN A 279 -48.97 37.58 30.66
C GLN A 279 -50.38 37.92 30.16
N CYS A 280 -50.82 37.30 29.05
CA CYS A 280 -52.16 37.43 28.51
C CYS A 280 -53.22 36.91 29.50
N LEU A 281 -52.97 35.77 30.15
CA LEU A 281 -53.84 35.23 31.20
C LEU A 281 -53.85 36.12 32.46
N ALA A 282 -52.75 36.79 32.79
CA ALA A 282 -52.66 37.69 33.93
C ALA A 282 -53.39 39.04 33.72
N GLU A 283 -53.66 39.44 32.47
CA GLU A 283 -54.38 40.69 32.12
C GLU A 283 -55.92 40.61 32.32
N SER A 284 -56.44 39.48 32.85
CA SER A 284 -57.86 39.10 32.82
C SER A 284 -58.87 40.07 33.45
N ASN A 285 -58.45 41.06 34.24
CA ASN A 285 -59.38 41.95 34.95
C ASN A 285 -59.56 43.35 34.34
N VAL A 286 -58.81 43.72 33.29
CA VAL A 286 -58.96 45.08 32.70
C VAL A 286 -59.22 45.06 31.19
N THR A 287 -58.94 43.98 30.45
CA THR A 287 -59.41 43.78 29.06
C THR A 287 -59.12 42.35 28.61
N SER A 288 -60.07 41.71 27.92
CA SER A 288 -59.96 40.30 27.48
C SER A 288 -58.81 40.12 26.48
N CYS A 289 -57.61 39.77 26.96
CA CYS A 289 -56.51 39.40 26.09
C CYS A 289 -56.89 38.15 25.28
N ASN A 290 -56.72 38.20 23.95
CA ASN A 290 -57.13 37.14 23.05
C ASN A 290 -55.90 36.50 22.39
N LEU A 291 -55.63 35.24 22.74
CA LEU A 291 -54.50 34.45 22.26
C LEU A 291 -54.44 34.32 20.72
N ARG A 292 -55.57 34.49 20.01
CA ARG A 292 -55.62 34.47 18.54
C ARG A 292 -54.77 35.58 17.93
N PHE A 293 -54.68 36.73 18.59
CA PHE A 293 -53.93 37.90 18.12
C PHE A 293 -52.42 37.80 18.34
N ILE A 294 -51.92 36.76 19.02
CA ILE A 294 -50.48 36.47 19.12
C ILE A 294 -49.92 36.03 17.75
N SER A 295 -50.76 35.43 16.89
CA SER A 295 -50.38 35.08 15.53
C SER A 295 -50.54 36.25 14.55
N CYS A 296 -49.61 36.38 13.60
CA CYS A 296 -49.68 37.44 12.57
C CYS A 296 -50.79 37.22 11.52
N GLU A 297 -51.68 36.25 11.70
CA GLU A 297 -52.75 35.98 10.72
C GLU A 297 -53.88 37.01 10.75
N SER A 298 -54.08 37.66 11.90
CA SER A 298 -55.10 38.70 12.10
C SER A 298 -54.51 40.12 12.02
N ASP A 299 -53.25 40.21 11.59
CA ASP A 299 -52.51 41.45 11.42
C ASP A 299 -53.22 42.36 10.39
N GLY A 300 -53.35 43.64 10.72
CA GLY A 300 -54.12 44.61 9.93
C GLY A 300 -55.64 44.62 10.14
N SER A 301 -56.20 43.76 11.01
CA SER A 301 -57.63 43.85 11.38
C SER A 301 -57.89 44.97 12.41
N ASN A 302 -59.09 45.59 12.36
CA ASN A 302 -59.48 46.61 13.34
C ASN A 302 -59.47 46.08 14.78
N SER A 303 -59.91 44.83 14.97
CA SER A 303 -59.91 44.16 16.28
C SER A 303 -58.49 43.93 16.84
N TYR A 304 -57.52 43.64 15.97
CA TYR A 304 -56.11 43.53 16.36
C TYR A 304 -55.57 44.88 16.83
N SER A 305 -55.82 45.96 16.06
CA SER A 305 -55.37 47.31 16.40
C SER A 305 -55.94 47.81 17.74
N GLU A 306 -57.20 47.48 18.05
CA GLU A 306 -57.82 47.82 19.34
C GLU A 306 -57.25 47.01 20.51
N TRP A 307 -57.01 45.71 20.31
CA TRP A 307 -56.39 44.84 21.30
C TRP A 307 -54.94 45.26 21.59
N GLN A 308 -54.17 45.58 20.55
CA GLN A 308 -52.77 45.99 20.65
C GLN A 308 -52.58 47.23 21.53
N LYS A 309 -53.49 48.21 21.46
CA LYS A 309 -53.42 49.43 22.29
C LYS A 309 -53.67 49.17 23.78
N LYS A 310 -54.29 48.04 24.11
CA LYS A 310 -54.75 47.72 25.47
C LYS A 310 -53.83 46.74 26.19
N THR A 311 -53.19 45.84 25.45
CA THR A 311 -52.34 44.80 26.03
C THR A 311 -50.97 45.32 26.47
N GLN A 312 -50.41 44.76 27.55
CA GLN A 312 -49.07 45.03 28.07
C GLN A 312 -48.12 43.83 27.86
N ILE A 313 -48.54 42.80 27.11
CA ILE A 313 -47.75 41.58 26.89
C ILE A 313 -46.38 41.87 26.27
N PHE A 314 -46.28 42.83 25.36
CA PHE A 314 -45.04 43.10 24.63
C PHE A 314 -44.00 43.81 25.50
N VAL A 315 -44.46 44.64 26.45
CA VAL A 315 -43.59 45.33 27.41
C VAL A 315 -43.08 44.34 28.45
N ASN A 316 -44.00 43.55 29.04
CA ASN A 316 -43.67 42.61 30.12
C ASN A 316 -42.92 41.35 29.64
N CYS A 317 -42.87 41.10 28.33
CA CYS A 317 -42.10 40.02 27.71
C CYS A 317 -40.91 40.50 26.89
N ASN A 318 -40.41 41.71 27.12
CA ASN A 318 -39.18 42.18 26.46
C ASN A 318 -37.93 41.61 27.14
N ALA A 319 -37.24 40.66 26.49
CA ALA A 319 -36.05 40.01 27.03
C ALA A 319 -34.83 40.94 27.24
N ASN A 320 -34.85 42.16 26.69
CA ASN A 320 -33.80 43.17 26.92
C ASN A 320 -33.99 43.95 28.22
N ASP A 321 -35.18 43.89 28.81
CA ASP A 321 -35.50 44.62 30.02
C ASP A 321 -35.26 43.74 31.26
N ASN A 322 -34.28 44.12 32.08
CA ASN A 322 -33.94 43.39 33.30
C ASN A 322 -34.99 43.54 34.42
N SER A 323 -35.97 44.44 34.25
CA SER A 323 -37.03 44.69 35.25
C SER A 323 -38.21 43.72 35.17
N ILE A 324 -38.29 42.89 34.12
CA ILE A 324 -39.37 41.92 33.96
C ILE A 324 -39.25 40.78 34.97
N GLN A 325 -40.40 40.28 35.44
CA GLN A 325 -40.43 39.14 36.36
C GLN A 325 -40.19 37.80 35.66
N PHE A 326 -40.48 37.70 34.36
CA PHE A 326 -40.37 36.45 33.63
C PHE A 326 -38.90 36.09 33.33
N LYS A 327 -38.46 34.92 33.83
CA LYS A 327 -37.09 34.44 33.64
C LYS A 327 -36.97 33.59 32.38
N TYR A 328 -36.23 34.09 31.40
CA TYR A 328 -35.97 33.39 30.12
C TYR A 328 -34.92 32.27 30.19
N GLY A 329 -34.08 32.24 31.23
CA GLY A 329 -33.04 31.21 31.40
C GLY A 329 -32.07 31.17 30.21
N MET A 330 -31.74 29.97 29.73
CA MET A 330 -30.79 29.71 28.65
C MET A 330 -31.20 30.34 27.32
N PHE A 331 -32.50 30.62 27.14
CA PHE A 331 -33.04 31.21 25.91
C PHE A 331 -32.92 32.74 25.89
N SER A 332 -32.52 33.36 27.00
CA SER A 332 -32.37 34.81 27.13
C SER A 332 -31.45 35.40 26.05
N SER A 333 -30.31 34.74 25.77
CA SER A 333 -29.37 35.26 24.76
C SER A 333 -29.93 35.27 23.34
N ALA A 334 -30.83 34.36 22.97
CA ALA A 334 -31.43 34.35 21.63
C ALA A 334 -32.48 35.45 21.49
N LEU A 335 -33.24 35.71 22.56
CA LEU A 335 -34.31 36.70 22.57
C LEU A 335 -33.76 38.12 22.68
N SER A 336 -32.84 38.37 23.61
CA SER A 336 -32.21 39.69 23.79
C SER A 336 -31.45 40.18 22.56
N LYS A 337 -30.71 39.27 21.91
CA LYS A 337 -29.95 39.57 20.68
C LYS A 337 -30.82 39.59 19.42
N GLY A 338 -32.14 39.44 19.52
CA GLY A 338 -33.06 39.51 18.39
C GLY A 338 -32.95 38.36 17.38
N ALA A 339 -32.39 37.20 17.77
CA ALA A 339 -32.19 36.08 16.85
C ALA A 339 -33.52 35.52 16.30
N VAL A 340 -34.61 35.63 17.08
CA VAL A 340 -35.96 35.18 16.67
C VAL A 340 -36.61 36.05 15.60
N SER A 341 -36.15 37.30 15.48
CA SER A 341 -36.68 38.33 14.57
C SER A 341 -35.75 38.63 13.38
N ALA A 342 -34.51 38.14 13.44
CA ALA A 342 -33.48 38.34 12.42
C ALA A 342 -33.75 37.60 11.10
N SER A 343 -32.98 37.96 10.06
CA SER A 343 -33.03 37.26 8.77
C SER A 343 -32.58 35.80 8.90
N PHE A 344 -32.96 34.94 7.93
CA PHE A 344 -32.67 33.50 8.00
C PHE A 344 -31.18 33.18 8.19
N LEU A 345 -30.27 33.87 7.49
CA LEU A 345 -28.85 33.60 7.60
C LEU A 345 -28.29 34.00 8.97
N GLU A 346 -28.69 35.16 9.50
CA GLU A 346 -28.26 35.64 10.82
C GLU A 346 -28.70 34.69 11.92
N LYS A 347 -29.99 34.33 11.96
CA LYS A 347 -30.50 33.40 12.96
C LYS A 347 -29.91 32.00 12.83
N TYR A 348 -29.67 31.52 11.61
CA TYR A 348 -29.02 30.23 11.36
C TYR A 348 -27.59 30.19 11.92
N PHE A 349 -26.73 31.15 11.52
CA PHE A 349 -25.34 31.17 11.97
C PHE A 349 -25.22 31.41 13.48
N PHE A 350 -26.08 32.26 14.05
CA PHE A 350 -26.15 32.47 15.49
C PHE A 350 -26.44 31.17 16.25
N CYS A 351 -27.45 30.42 15.82
CA CYS A 351 -27.85 29.18 16.47
C CYS A 351 -26.87 28.03 16.23
N LEU A 352 -26.27 27.95 15.03
CA LEU A 352 -25.21 26.99 14.73
C LEU A 352 -23.98 27.24 15.61
N TRP A 353 -23.56 28.51 15.74
CA TRP A 353 -22.49 28.90 16.64
C TRP A 353 -22.79 28.49 18.09
N TRP A 354 -24.02 28.76 18.56
CA TRP A 354 -24.44 28.35 19.91
C TRP A 354 -24.35 26.82 20.08
N GLY A 355 -24.87 26.05 19.13
CA GLY A 355 -24.81 24.58 19.17
C GLY A 355 -23.38 24.04 19.16
N LEU A 356 -22.48 24.63 18.35
CA LEU A 356 -21.07 24.25 18.29
C LEU A 356 -20.37 24.50 19.62
N LEU A 357 -20.64 25.66 20.21
CA LEU A 357 -20.05 26.09 21.47
C LEU A 357 -20.47 25.18 22.64
N GLN A 358 -21.72 24.73 22.68
CA GLN A 358 -22.18 23.81 23.74
C GLN A 358 -21.65 22.38 23.56
N LEU A 359 -21.56 21.89 22.32
CA LEU A 359 -21.04 20.54 22.08
C LEU A 359 -19.52 20.43 22.21
N SER A 360 -18.77 21.53 22.05
CA SER A 360 -17.30 21.53 22.14
C SER A 360 -16.76 21.59 23.56
N SER A 361 -17.62 21.52 24.58
CA SER A 361 -17.28 21.73 26.00
C SER A 361 -16.58 23.06 26.28
N SER A 362 -16.55 23.99 25.32
CA SER A 362 -15.91 25.31 25.42
C SER A 362 -16.93 26.42 25.71
N GLY A 363 -18.18 26.04 25.94
CA GLY A 363 -19.28 26.98 26.18
C GLY A 363 -19.32 27.55 27.58
N ASN A 364 -19.97 28.72 27.69
CA ASN A 364 -20.34 29.29 28.97
C ASN A 364 -21.26 28.31 29.71
N PRO A 365 -21.19 28.26 31.06
CA PRO A 365 -22.11 27.44 31.83
C PRO A 365 -23.56 27.81 31.46
N LEU A 366 -24.36 26.79 31.13
CA LEU A 366 -25.78 26.96 30.82
C LEU A 366 -26.49 27.53 32.05
N GLN A 367 -27.02 28.74 31.93
CA GLN A 367 -27.80 29.37 32.98
C GLN A 367 -29.26 28.96 32.83
N THR A 368 -29.72 27.99 33.63
CA THR A 368 -31.10 27.51 33.57
C THR A 368 -32.04 28.26 34.51
N SER A 369 -33.32 28.31 34.17
CA SER A 369 -34.39 28.70 35.08
C SER A 369 -34.99 27.48 35.80
N ALA A 370 -35.94 27.69 36.72
CA ALA A 370 -36.68 26.61 37.38
C ALA A 370 -37.68 25.88 36.45
N PHE A 371 -37.59 26.08 35.13
CA PHE A 371 -38.47 25.46 34.15
C PHE A 371 -38.10 23.99 33.90
N ILE A 372 -39.08 23.10 33.99
CA ILE A 372 -38.87 21.64 33.96
C ILE A 372 -38.23 21.16 32.65
N VAL A 373 -38.65 21.69 31.51
CA VAL A 373 -38.14 21.29 30.18
C VAL A 373 -36.68 21.72 29.99
N GLU A 374 -36.32 22.87 30.52
CA GLU A 374 -35.00 23.47 30.36
C GLU A 374 -33.90 22.65 31.04
N ASN A 375 -34.15 22.18 32.26
CA ASN A 375 -33.16 21.42 33.04
C ASN A 375 -32.86 20.06 32.40
N ALA A 376 -33.89 19.32 31.96
CA ALA A 376 -33.67 18.04 31.26
C ALA A 376 -32.93 18.23 29.92
N PHE A 377 -33.24 19.30 29.18
CA PHE A 377 -32.55 19.64 27.94
C PHE A 377 -31.08 20.00 28.18
N ALA A 378 -30.77 20.78 29.22
CA ALA A 378 -29.39 21.11 29.61
C ALA A 378 -28.59 19.86 30.00
N ILE A 379 -29.18 18.96 30.79
CA ILE A 379 -28.56 17.67 31.17
C ILE A 379 -28.28 16.83 29.93
N ALA A 380 -29.24 16.73 29.00
CA ALA A 380 -29.08 15.98 27.76
C ALA A 380 -27.96 16.54 26.88
N ILE A 381 -27.89 17.87 26.68
CA ILE A 381 -26.81 18.51 25.93
C ILE A 381 -25.45 18.22 26.58
N GLY A 382 -25.33 18.37 27.90
CA GLY A 382 -24.09 18.11 28.62
C GLY A 382 -23.62 16.65 28.52
N ALA A 383 -24.54 15.68 28.57
CA ALA A 383 -24.19 14.27 28.40
C ALA A 383 -23.77 13.96 26.95
N ILE A 384 -24.52 14.48 25.97
CA ILE A 384 -24.24 14.27 24.54
C ILE A 384 -22.93 14.94 24.13
N SER A 385 -22.64 16.15 24.61
CA SER A 385 -21.41 16.89 24.30
C SER A 385 -20.16 16.14 24.73
N LEU A 386 -20.15 15.62 25.97
CA LEU A 386 -19.02 14.85 26.49
C LEU A 386 -18.73 13.61 25.65
N ILE A 387 -19.78 12.85 25.28
CA ILE A 387 -19.64 11.63 24.47
C ILE A 387 -19.14 11.97 23.07
N LEU A 388 -19.79 12.92 22.38
CA LEU A 388 -19.44 13.28 21.01
C LEU A 388 -18.04 13.90 20.90
N PHE A 389 -17.66 14.74 21.85
CA PHE A 389 -16.35 15.36 21.87
C PHE A 389 -15.24 14.35 22.13
N ALA A 390 -15.44 13.41 23.07
CA ALA A 390 -14.51 12.31 23.32
C ALA A 390 -14.34 11.41 22.07
N GLN A 391 -15.44 11.08 21.39
CA GLN A 391 -15.40 10.29 20.14
C GLN A 391 -14.67 11.04 19.02
N LEU A 392 -14.90 12.34 18.86
CA LEU A 392 -14.22 13.16 17.85
C LEU A 392 -12.70 13.15 18.09
N ILE A 393 -12.26 13.43 19.31
CA ILE A 393 -10.83 13.43 19.65
C ILE A 393 -10.22 12.03 19.48
N GLY A 394 -10.86 10.97 20.00
CA GLY A 394 -10.34 9.61 19.92
C GLY A 394 -10.20 9.09 18.48
N ASN A 395 -11.19 9.37 17.62
CA ASN A 395 -11.13 9.00 16.20
C ASN A 395 -10.07 9.82 15.46
N MET A 396 -10.00 11.14 15.68
CA MET A 396 -8.99 12.00 15.07
C MET A 396 -7.57 11.60 15.48
N GLN A 397 -7.34 11.26 16.74
CA GLN A 397 -6.06 10.78 17.24
C GLN A 397 -5.64 9.48 16.54
N THR A 398 -6.56 8.52 16.39
CA THR A 398 -6.30 7.26 15.69
C THR A 398 -5.89 7.50 14.23
N TYR A 399 -6.53 8.46 13.54
CA TYR A 399 -6.15 8.81 12.17
C TYR A 399 -4.77 9.46 12.08
N LEU A 400 -4.45 10.41 12.97
CA LEU A 400 -3.12 11.01 13.02
C LEU A 400 -2.03 9.97 13.29
N GLN A 401 -2.31 9.03 14.20
CA GLN A 401 -1.41 7.91 14.51
C GLN A 401 -1.22 6.97 13.31
N SER A 402 -2.25 6.76 12.48
CA SER A 402 -2.13 5.90 11.29
C SER A 402 -1.14 6.47 10.26
N ILE A 403 -1.06 7.80 10.14
CA ILE A 403 -0.10 8.49 9.25
C ILE A 403 1.31 8.36 9.81
N SER A 404 1.49 8.51 11.12
CA SER A 404 2.81 8.43 11.76
C SER A 404 3.29 6.99 12.01
N LYS A 405 2.45 5.97 11.82
CA LYS A 405 2.77 4.57 12.16
C LYS A 405 4.09 4.09 11.55
N ARG A 406 4.31 4.31 10.24
CA ARG A 406 5.53 3.87 9.56
C ARG A 406 6.79 4.60 10.04
N LEU A 407 6.65 5.89 10.34
CA LEU A 407 7.74 6.69 10.87
C LEU A 407 8.09 6.24 12.30
N GLU A 408 7.08 5.94 13.10
CA GLU A 408 7.28 5.47 14.46
C GLU A 408 7.85 4.05 14.50
N GLU A 409 7.42 3.14 13.61
CA GLU A 409 8.03 1.82 13.42
C GLU A 409 9.53 1.93 13.11
N TRP A 410 9.92 2.84 12.20
CA TRP A 410 11.34 3.12 11.92
C TRP A 410 12.08 3.64 13.14
N ARG A 411 11.51 4.64 13.85
CA ARG A 411 12.12 5.25 15.04
C ARG A 411 12.30 4.25 16.18
N LEU A 412 11.31 3.38 16.41
CA LEU A 412 11.39 2.30 17.40
C LEU A 412 12.51 1.34 17.02
N ARG A 413 12.52 0.84 15.78
CA ARG A 413 13.55 -0.08 15.29
C ARG A 413 14.96 0.50 15.39
N GLN A 414 15.12 1.79 15.13
CA GLN A 414 16.41 2.48 15.26
C GLN A 414 16.85 2.57 16.73
N ARG A 415 15.93 2.94 17.64
CA ARG A 415 16.21 3.00 19.09
C ARG A 415 16.60 1.62 19.65
N ASP A 416 15.82 0.60 19.32
CA ASP A 416 16.06 -0.78 19.78
C ASP A 416 17.41 -1.29 19.28
N MET A 417 17.76 -1.00 18.01
CA MET A 417 19.07 -1.34 17.45
C MET A 417 20.20 -0.60 18.16
N ASP A 418 20.08 0.71 18.37
CA ASP A 418 21.10 1.50 19.07
C ASP A 418 21.28 1.07 20.53
N GLU A 419 20.22 0.68 21.21
CA GLU A 419 20.28 0.10 22.56
C GLU A 419 20.95 -1.27 22.55
N TRP A 420 20.55 -2.17 21.63
CA TRP A 420 21.19 -3.46 21.45
C TRP A 420 22.69 -3.35 21.18
N MET A 421 23.11 -2.43 20.30
CA MET A 421 24.53 -2.18 20.00
C MET A 421 25.31 -1.63 21.20
N ARG A 422 24.68 -0.78 22.02
CA ARG A 422 25.28 -0.23 23.25
C ARG A 422 25.44 -1.30 24.32
N HIS A 423 24.42 -2.14 24.54
CA HIS A 423 24.48 -3.24 25.50
C HIS A 423 25.60 -4.24 25.17
N HIS A 424 25.85 -4.48 23.88
CA HIS A 424 26.93 -5.35 23.42
C HIS A 424 28.28 -4.64 23.21
N GLN A 425 28.38 -3.35 23.57
CA GLN A 425 29.61 -2.55 23.51
C GLN A 425 30.30 -2.57 22.14
N LEU A 426 29.51 -2.51 21.05
CA LEU A 426 30.08 -2.56 19.71
C LEU A 426 30.98 -1.33 19.42
N PRO A 427 32.13 -1.50 18.78
CA PRO A 427 32.97 -0.39 18.30
C PRO A 427 32.21 0.58 17.39
N ALA A 428 32.55 1.88 17.45
CA ALA A 428 31.87 2.93 16.68
C ALA A 428 31.79 2.64 15.17
N HIS A 429 32.86 2.10 14.58
CA HIS A 429 32.89 1.75 13.15
C HIS A 429 31.91 0.62 12.80
N LEU A 430 31.70 -0.37 13.68
CA LEU A 430 30.71 -1.42 13.47
C LEU A 430 29.30 -0.87 13.65
N GLN A 431 29.09 -0.01 14.64
CA GLN A 431 27.78 0.64 14.83
C GLN A 431 27.37 1.44 13.60
N GLU A 432 28.28 2.21 13.01
CA GLU A 432 28.00 2.97 11.79
C GLU A 432 27.65 2.06 10.60
N ARG A 433 28.39 0.95 10.43
CA ARG A 433 28.09 -0.05 9.39
C ARG A 433 26.71 -0.69 9.59
N VAL A 434 26.36 -1.03 10.82
CA VAL A 434 25.04 -1.59 11.15
C VAL A 434 23.93 -0.57 10.87
N ARG A 435 24.07 0.69 11.30
CA ARG A 435 23.09 1.76 11.02
C ARG A 435 22.89 1.94 9.51
N ARG A 436 23.97 1.98 8.74
CA ARG A 436 23.91 2.12 7.28
C ARG A 436 23.17 0.94 6.65
N PHE A 437 23.50 -0.29 7.03
CA PHE A 437 22.81 -1.47 6.52
C PHE A 437 21.31 -1.44 6.84
N VAL A 438 20.94 -1.13 8.08
CA VAL A 438 19.53 -1.07 8.51
C VAL A 438 18.76 0.02 7.77
N GLN A 439 19.39 1.18 7.52
CA GLN A 439 18.80 2.26 6.74
C GLN A 439 18.57 1.85 5.28
N VAL A 440 19.56 1.24 4.63
CA VAL A 440 19.43 0.73 3.25
C VAL A 440 18.33 -0.33 3.18
N LYS A 441 18.33 -1.29 4.11
CA LYS A 441 17.29 -2.33 4.19
C LYS A 441 15.90 -1.71 4.34
N TRP A 442 15.73 -0.70 5.18
CA TRP A 442 14.46 0.01 5.35
C TRP A 442 14.04 0.76 4.08
N LEU A 443 14.97 1.43 3.39
CA LEU A 443 14.65 2.14 2.15
C LEU A 443 14.26 1.19 1.01
N ALA A 444 14.90 0.02 0.94
CA ALA A 444 14.60 -1.01 -0.07
C ALA A 444 13.25 -1.70 0.19
N THR A 445 13.00 -2.12 1.43
CA THR A 445 11.85 -2.98 1.78
C THR A 445 10.68 -2.23 2.42
N ARG A 446 10.86 -0.98 2.85
CA ARG A 446 9.92 -0.22 3.70
C ARG A 446 9.49 -0.97 4.97
N GLY A 447 10.39 -1.78 5.51
CA GLY A 447 10.13 -2.59 6.71
C GLY A 447 9.31 -3.85 6.45
N VAL A 448 9.13 -4.24 5.18
CA VAL A 448 8.46 -5.48 4.79
C VAL A 448 9.45 -6.63 4.82
N GLU A 449 9.11 -7.71 5.51
CA GLU A 449 9.88 -8.94 5.52
C GLU A 449 9.38 -9.87 4.42
N GLU A 450 10.09 -9.90 3.28
CA GLU A 450 9.69 -10.63 2.07
C GLU A 450 9.43 -12.12 2.33
N GLU A 451 10.29 -12.78 3.12
CA GLU A 451 10.14 -14.19 3.48
C GLU A 451 8.82 -14.47 4.21
N SER A 452 8.39 -13.59 5.10
CA SER A 452 7.13 -13.75 5.85
C SER A 452 5.90 -13.71 4.93
N ILE A 453 5.93 -12.85 3.90
CA ILE A 453 4.86 -12.75 2.90
C ILE A 453 4.79 -14.03 2.08
N LEU A 454 5.94 -14.50 1.60
CA LEU A 454 6.00 -15.73 0.81
C LEU A 454 5.54 -16.95 1.62
N GLN A 455 5.91 -17.04 2.90
CA GLN A 455 5.49 -18.13 3.79
C GLN A 455 3.98 -18.11 4.09
N ALA A 456 3.34 -16.94 4.09
CA ALA A 456 1.90 -16.82 4.28
C ALA A 456 1.08 -17.24 3.05
N LEU A 457 1.72 -17.35 1.87
CA LEU A 457 1.07 -17.80 0.65
C LEU A 457 0.96 -19.33 0.61
N PRO A 458 -0.13 -19.87 0.04
CA PRO A 458 -0.21 -21.26 -0.40
C PRO A 458 0.99 -21.65 -1.28
N ALA A 459 1.39 -22.93 -1.21
CA ALA A 459 2.63 -23.39 -1.85
C ALA A 459 2.61 -23.25 -3.38
N ASP A 460 1.46 -23.39 -4.02
CA ASP A 460 1.26 -23.16 -5.45
C ASP A 460 1.52 -21.69 -5.84
N ILE A 461 0.89 -20.74 -5.15
CA ILE A 461 1.07 -19.31 -5.43
C ILE A 461 2.49 -18.86 -5.12
N ARG A 462 3.08 -19.34 -4.02
CA ARG A 462 4.47 -19.04 -3.67
C ARG A 462 5.43 -19.46 -4.79
N ARG A 463 5.24 -20.66 -5.36
CA ARG A 463 6.06 -21.16 -6.47
C ARG A 463 5.94 -20.29 -7.71
N ASP A 464 4.72 -19.93 -8.11
CA ASP A 464 4.49 -19.10 -9.29
C ASP A 464 5.17 -17.73 -9.15
N VAL A 465 5.08 -17.12 -7.97
CA VAL A 465 5.74 -15.85 -7.66
C VAL A 465 7.26 -15.99 -7.69
N GLN A 466 7.81 -17.01 -7.03
CA GLN A 466 9.26 -17.26 -7.03
C GLN A 466 9.76 -17.48 -8.45
N ARG A 467 9.15 -18.40 -9.22
CA ARG A 467 9.50 -18.68 -10.62
C ARG A 467 9.49 -17.40 -11.46
N HIS A 468 8.48 -16.55 -11.32
CA HIS A 468 8.42 -15.28 -12.05
C HIS A 468 9.59 -14.33 -11.73
N LEU A 469 10.06 -14.31 -10.48
CA LEU A 469 11.13 -13.43 -10.04
C LEU A 469 12.54 -13.92 -10.41
N CYS A 470 12.78 -15.24 -10.40
CA CYS A 470 14.13 -15.80 -10.53
C CYS A 470 14.43 -16.53 -11.84
N LEU A 471 13.43 -17.04 -12.57
CA LEU A 471 13.68 -17.98 -13.69
C LEU A 471 14.61 -17.39 -14.76
N ASP A 472 14.42 -16.13 -15.13
CA ASP A 472 15.25 -15.45 -16.13
C ASP A 472 16.69 -15.23 -15.64
N LEU A 473 16.90 -15.09 -14.34
CA LEU A 473 18.24 -14.96 -13.75
C LEU A 473 18.94 -16.32 -13.69
N VAL A 474 18.23 -17.37 -13.28
CA VAL A 474 18.77 -18.73 -13.22
C VAL A 474 19.15 -19.21 -14.62
N ARG A 475 18.29 -18.99 -15.63
CA ARG A 475 18.56 -19.38 -17.02
C ARG A 475 19.74 -18.66 -17.67
N ARG A 476 20.22 -17.54 -17.13
CA ARG A 476 21.44 -16.87 -17.64
C ARG A 476 22.71 -17.64 -17.33
N VAL A 477 22.69 -18.50 -16.32
CA VAL A 477 23.81 -19.40 -16.05
C VAL A 477 23.79 -20.48 -17.14
N PRO A 478 24.83 -20.58 -17.99
CA PRO A 478 24.84 -21.52 -19.12
C PRO A 478 24.69 -22.99 -18.71
N PHE A 479 25.05 -23.31 -17.46
CA PHE A 479 24.83 -24.62 -16.88
C PHE A 479 23.35 -24.90 -16.60
N PHE A 480 22.62 -23.95 -16.02
CA PHE A 480 21.19 -24.12 -15.71
C PHE A 480 20.30 -24.02 -16.95
N SER A 481 20.69 -23.29 -18.00
CA SER A 481 19.88 -23.18 -19.24
C SER A 481 19.65 -24.50 -19.97
N GLU A 482 20.53 -25.49 -19.77
CA GLU A 482 20.42 -26.83 -20.38
C GLU A 482 19.55 -27.80 -19.56
N MET A 483 19.00 -27.34 -18.42
CA MET A 483 18.16 -28.14 -17.53
C MET A 483 16.69 -28.08 -17.94
N ASP A 484 15.92 -29.08 -17.50
CA ASP A 484 14.48 -29.10 -17.64
C ASP A 484 13.77 -28.15 -16.67
N ASP A 485 12.57 -27.71 -17.04
CA ASP A 485 11.83 -26.71 -16.27
C ASP A 485 11.52 -27.16 -14.84
N GLN A 486 11.33 -28.47 -14.60
CA GLN A 486 11.10 -29.03 -13.26
C GLN A 486 12.30 -28.80 -12.32
N LEU A 487 13.51 -28.88 -12.87
CA LEU A 487 14.73 -28.67 -12.11
C LEU A 487 14.98 -27.18 -11.86
N LEU A 488 14.70 -26.34 -12.86
CA LEU A 488 14.73 -24.89 -12.70
C LEU A 488 13.74 -24.42 -11.64
N ASP A 489 12.55 -25.01 -11.58
CA ASP A 489 11.57 -24.76 -10.52
C ASP A 489 12.10 -25.12 -9.14
N ALA A 490 12.71 -26.30 -9.00
CA ALA A 490 13.29 -26.73 -7.73
C ALA A 490 14.43 -25.82 -7.25
N ILE A 491 15.21 -25.24 -8.17
CA ILE A 491 16.24 -24.23 -7.85
C ILE A 491 15.56 -22.92 -7.44
N CYS A 492 14.58 -22.46 -8.21
CA CYS A 492 13.88 -21.21 -7.97
C CYS A 492 13.14 -21.17 -6.63
N GLU A 493 12.56 -22.29 -6.19
CA GLU A 493 11.93 -22.44 -4.88
C GLU A 493 12.89 -22.21 -3.70
N ARG A 494 14.20 -22.45 -3.91
CA ARG A 494 15.26 -22.43 -2.88
C ARG A 494 16.07 -21.15 -2.84
N LEU A 495 15.81 -20.22 -3.75
CA LEU A 495 16.49 -18.94 -3.76
C LEU A 495 15.98 -18.06 -2.61
N VAL A 496 16.92 -17.44 -1.89
CA VAL A 496 16.64 -16.49 -0.81
C VAL A 496 17.08 -15.09 -1.19
N SER A 497 16.36 -14.07 -0.72
CA SER A 497 16.72 -12.67 -0.98
C SER A 497 18.03 -12.31 -0.28
N PHE A 498 18.92 -11.59 -0.98
CA PHE A 498 20.19 -11.10 -0.46
C PHE A 498 20.32 -9.59 -0.70
N LEU A 499 20.75 -8.85 0.33
CA LEU A 499 20.95 -7.40 0.26
C LEU A 499 22.33 -7.03 0.80
N CYS A 500 23.08 -6.29 0.00
CA CYS A 500 24.42 -5.83 0.33
C CYS A 500 24.52 -4.30 0.21
N PRO A 501 24.98 -3.57 1.25
CA PRO A 501 25.21 -2.15 1.14
C PRO A 501 26.54 -1.86 0.42
N GLU A 502 26.73 -0.63 -0.03
CA GLU A 502 27.93 -0.23 -0.79
C GLU A 502 29.25 -0.49 -0.03
N ASN A 503 30.32 -0.79 -0.77
CA ASN A 503 31.68 -0.99 -0.29
C ASN A 503 31.84 -2.11 0.75
N THR A 504 30.98 -3.12 0.70
CA THR A 504 31.11 -4.35 1.49
C THR A 504 31.80 -5.46 0.71
N TYR A 505 32.61 -6.23 1.41
CA TYR A 505 33.22 -7.44 0.86
C TYR A 505 32.27 -8.60 1.12
N ILE A 506 31.84 -9.26 0.05
CA ILE A 506 30.98 -10.44 0.10
C ILE A 506 31.84 -11.67 0.37
N SER A 507 32.91 -11.83 -0.39
CA SER A 507 33.92 -12.86 -0.21
C SER A 507 35.30 -12.33 -0.57
N ARG A 508 36.35 -12.84 0.05
CA ARG A 508 37.74 -12.58 -0.34
C ARG A 508 38.32 -13.81 -1.02
N GLU A 509 39.34 -13.60 -1.85
CA GLU A 509 40.10 -14.69 -2.44
C GLU A 509 40.66 -15.60 -1.32
N GLY A 510 40.32 -16.88 -1.36
CA GLY A 510 40.65 -17.88 -0.32
C GLY A 510 39.56 -18.12 0.73
N ASP A 511 38.50 -17.31 0.79
CA ASP A 511 37.38 -17.55 1.73
C ASP A 511 36.50 -18.72 1.26
N PRO A 512 35.88 -19.50 2.16
CA PRO A 512 34.93 -20.55 1.77
C PRO A 512 33.69 -19.95 1.09
N VAL A 513 33.31 -20.47 -0.07
CA VAL A 513 32.10 -20.09 -0.80
C VAL A 513 30.94 -20.96 -0.34
N ASN A 514 29.95 -20.37 0.31
CA ASN A 514 28.78 -21.06 0.85
C ASN A 514 27.46 -20.73 0.09
N GLU A 515 27.47 -19.71 -0.76
CA GLU A 515 26.31 -19.32 -1.56
C GLU A 515 26.71 -18.81 -2.95
N MET A 516 25.83 -19.05 -3.93
CA MET A 516 25.93 -18.52 -5.29
C MET A 516 24.95 -17.35 -5.42
N LEU A 517 25.42 -16.19 -5.86
CA LEU A 517 24.63 -14.96 -5.93
C LEU A 517 24.21 -14.67 -7.38
N PHE A 518 22.94 -14.30 -7.57
CA PHE A 518 22.35 -13.86 -8.83
C PHE A 518 21.97 -12.38 -8.71
N ILE A 519 22.66 -11.50 -9.44
CA ILE A 519 22.53 -10.05 -9.26
C ILE A 519 21.26 -9.56 -9.94
N ILE A 520 20.35 -8.96 -9.17
CA ILE A 520 19.11 -8.36 -9.69
C ILE A 520 19.35 -6.87 -9.95
N ARG A 521 19.99 -6.18 -9.01
CA ARG A 521 20.33 -4.75 -9.09
C ARG A 521 21.67 -4.48 -8.44
N GLY A 522 22.32 -3.41 -8.91
CA GLY A 522 23.61 -2.96 -8.40
C GLY A 522 24.79 -3.53 -9.17
N LYS A 523 25.99 -3.27 -8.67
CA LYS A 523 27.25 -3.68 -9.30
C LYS A 523 28.18 -4.28 -8.27
N LEU A 524 28.77 -5.42 -8.60
CA LEU A 524 29.84 -6.03 -7.82
C LEU A 524 31.15 -5.93 -8.62
N GLU A 525 32.25 -5.71 -7.92
CA GLU A 525 33.61 -5.89 -8.43
C GLU A 525 34.08 -7.29 -8.03
N SER A 526 34.55 -8.07 -9.00
CA SER A 526 35.19 -9.36 -8.78
C SER A 526 36.65 -9.25 -9.22
N SER A 527 37.59 -9.35 -8.28
CA SER A 527 39.02 -9.23 -8.54
C SER A 527 39.81 -10.44 -8.07
N THR A 528 40.94 -10.75 -8.73
CA THR A 528 41.82 -11.86 -8.34
C THR A 528 43.28 -11.48 -8.51
N THR A 529 44.09 -11.97 -7.56
CA THR A 529 45.55 -11.87 -7.56
C THR A 529 46.23 -13.19 -7.93
N ASN A 530 45.44 -14.21 -8.30
CA ASN A 530 45.89 -15.55 -8.65
C ASN A 530 46.81 -16.15 -7.58
N GLY A 531 46.32 -16.17 -6.34
CA GLY A 531 47.06 -16.68 -5.18
C GLY A 531 48.23 -15.80 -4.76
N GLY A 532 48.11 -14.47 -4.89
CA GLY A 532 49.14 -13.53 -4.43
C GLY A 532 50.36 -13.39 -5.35
N ARG A 533 50.22 -13.69 -6.65
CA ARG A 533 51.33 -13.58 -7.60
C ARG A 533 51.64 -12.10 -7.86
N SER A 534 52.89 -11.68 -7.63
CA SER A 534 53.31 -10.29 -7.86
C SER A 534 53.08 -9.88 -9.32
N ASN A 535 52.55 -8.67 -9.52
CA ASN A 535 52.16 -8.07 -10.82
C ASN A 535 51.01 -8.74 -11.58
N PHE A 536 50.19 -9.59 -10.93
CA PHE A 536 48.95 -10.11 -11.51
C PHE A 536 47.73 -9.54 -10.77
N PHE A 537 46.93 -8.73 -11.45
CA PHE A 537 45.64 -8.24 -10.95
C PHE A 537 44.64 -8.25 -12.10
N ASN A 538 43.54 -8.99 -11.93
CA ASN A 538 42.43 -9.00 -12.88
C ASN A 538 41.17 -8.60 -12.12
N SER A 539 40.44 -7.59 -12.61
CA SER A 539 39.18 -7.11 -12.05
C SER A 539 38.11 -7.05 -13.13
N ILE A 540 36.91 -7.53 -12.80
CA ILE A 540 35.72 -7.46 -13.64
C ILE A 540 34.55 -6.88 -12.83
N ILE A 541 33.69 -6.11 -13.48
CA ILE A 541 32.46 -5.59 -12.89
C ILE A 541 31.30 -6.49 -13.29
N LEU A 542 30.69 -7.15 -12.31
CA LEU A 542 29.46 -7.90 -12.44
C LEU A 542 28.27 -6.94 -12.37
N ARG A 543 27.35 -7.09 -13.33
CA ARG A 543 26.17 -6.25 -13.56
C ARG A 543 24.89 -7.05 -13.30
N PRO A 544 23.72 -6.39 -13.31
CA PRO A 544 22.44 -7.09 -13.24
C PRO A 544 22.31 -8.20 -14.29
N GLY A 545 21.95 -9.40 -13.85
CA GLY A 545 21.91 -10.62 -14.65
C GLY A 545 23.18 -11.47 -14.60
N ASP A 546 24.29 -10.95 -14.07
CA ASP A 546 25.49 -11.73 -13.80
C ASP A 546 25.36 -12.48 -12.45
N PHE A 547 26.29 -13.40 -12.20
CA PHE A 547 26.34 -14.20 -11.00
C PHE A 547 27.74 -14.31 -10.41
N ALA A 548 27.83 -14.70 -9.13
CA ALA A 548 29.07 -14.96 -8.41
C ALA A 548 28.97 -16.27 -7.61
N GLY A 549 30.10 -16.90 -7.28
CA GLY A 549 30.13 -18.17 -6.53
C GLY A 549 29.99 -19.42 -7.41
N GLU A 550 30.44 -19.35 -8.66
CA GLU A 550 30.40 -20.45 -9.64
C GLU A 550 31.19 -21.69 -9.20
N GLU A 551 32.12 -21.53 -8.25
CA GLU A 551 32.88 -22.61 -7.63
C GLU A 551 31.97 -23.68 -7.03
N LEU A 552 30.81 -23.29 -6.50
CA LEU A 552 29.81 -24.20 -5.93
C LEU A 552 29.21 -25.17 -6.93
N LEU A 553 29.12 -24.79 -8.21
CA LEU A 553 28.60 -25.68 -9.26
C LEU A 553 29.50 -26.91 -9.42
N THR A 554 30.82 -26.73 -9.36
CA THR A 554 31.78 -27.84 -9.42
C THR A 554 31.65 -28.73 -8.20
N TRP A 555 31.57 -28.11 -7.01
CA TRP A 555 31.54 -28.80 -5.73
C TRP A 555 30.26 -29.64 -5.57
N ALA A 556 29.10 -29.11 -5.96
CA ALA A 556 27.83 -29.83 -5.84
C ALA A 556 27.74 -31.06 -6.76
N LEU A 557 28.55 -31.12 -7.82
CA LEU A 557 28.59 -32.22 -8.77
C LEU A 557 29.59 -33.32 -8.38
N LEU A 558 30.42 -33.15 -7.34
CA LEU A 558 31.37 -34.18 -6.91
C LEU A 558 30.67 -35.27 -6.06
N PRO A 559 30.83 -36.57 -6.38
CA PRO A 559 30.16 -37.67 -5.66
C PRO A 559 30.61 -37.80 -4.20
N LYS A 560 31.87 -37.46 -3.91
CA LYS A 560 32.45 -37.40 -2.57
C LYS A 560 32.74 -35.94 -2.24
N THR A 561 31.72 -35.19 -1.88
CA THR A 561 31.95 -33.83 -1.37
C THR A 561 32.74 -33.95 -0.07
N ASN A 562 33.97 -33.43 -0.04
CA ASN A 562 34.60 -33.12 1.23
C ASN A 562 33.64 -32.21 2.03
N VAL A 563 33.61 -32.37 3.36
CA VAL A 563 32.77 -31.54 4.26
C VAL A 563 33.08 -30.04 4.10
N HIS A 564 34.24 -29.71 3.52
CA HIS A 564 34.69 -28.35 3.30
C HIS A 564 34.11 -27.72 2.02
N PHE A 565 33.68 -26.47 2.16
CA PHE A 565 33.26 -25.62 1.04
C PHE A 565 34.45 -25.31 0.10
N PRO A 566 34.19 -25.08 -1.20
CA PRO A 566 35.24 -24.65 -2.11
C PRO A 566 35.74 -23.25 -1.72
N LEU A 567 37.03 -23.00 -1.93
CA LEU A 567 37.64 -21.70 -1.67
C LEU A 567 37.37 -20.75 -2.84
N SER A 568 37.07 -19.50 -2.53
CA SER A 568 36.79 -18.44 -3.49
C SER A 568 38.05 -18.14 -4.30
N THR A 569 37.95 -18.17 -5.63
CA THR A 569 39.07 -17.83 -6.51
C THR A 569 39.25 -16.32 -6.68
N ARG A 570 38.27 -15.54 -6.24
CA ARG A 570 38.19 -14.09 -6.42
C ARG A 570 37.70 -13.39 -5.15
N THR A 571 38.09 -12.13 -4.99
CA THR A 571 37.51 -11.21 -4.03
C THR A 571 36.31 -10.52 -4.68
N VAL A 572 35.14 -10.64 -4.07
CA VAL A 572 33.90 -10.01 -4.53
C VAL A 572 33.51 -8.88 -3.58
N ARG A 573 33.38 -7.66 -4.11
CA ARG A 573 33.10 -6.43 -3.36
C ARG A 573 31.96 -5.65 -4.00
N SER A 574 31.03 -5.13 -3.23
CA SER A 574 29.96 -4.28 -3.75
C SER A 574 30.46 -2.87 -4.09
N LEU A 575 30.16 -2.40 -5.30
CA LEU A 575 30.42 -1.02 -5.74
C LEU A 575 29.23 -0.09 -5.52
N THR A 576 28.03 -0.65 -5.47
CA THR A 576 26.77 0.05 -5.17
C THR A 576 26.00 -0.81 -4.18
N GLU A 577 24.86 -0.31 -3.69
CA GLU A 577 23.84 -1.17 -3.07
C GLU A 577 23.45 -2.29 -4.07
N VAL A 578 23.46 -3.53 -3.60
CA VAL A 578 23.20 -4.72 -4.41
C VAL A 578 22.02 -5.50 -3.84
N GLU A 579 21.04 -5.74 -4.69
CA GLU A 579 19.92 -6.67 -4.46
C GLU A 579 20.20 -7.92 -5.32
N ALA A 580 20.22 -9.09 -4.69
CA ALA A 580 20.52 -10.36 -5.35
C ALA A 580 19.63 -11.48 -4.80
N PHE A 581 19.56 -12.60 -5.51
CA PHE A 581 19.13 -13.87 -4.94
C PHE A 581 20.36 -14.70 -4.59
N ALA A 582 20.31 -15.43 -3.49
CA ALA A 582 21.35 -16.38 -3.08
C ALA A 582 20.81 -17.81 -3.16
N LEU A 583 21.57 -18.70 -3.80
CA LEU A 583 21.38 -20.14 -3.73
C LEU A 583 22.44 -20.72 -2.79
N ARG A 584 22.00 -21.26 -1.65
CA ARG A 584 22.92 -21.83 -0.67
C ARG A 584 23.55 -23.13 -1.18
N ALA A 585 24.77 -23.41 -0.74
CA ALA A 585 25.49 -24.62 -1.11
C ALA A 585 24.71 -25.89 -0.73
N GLU A 586 24.07 -25.91 0.43
CA GLU A 586 23.23 -27.01 0.92
C GLU A 586 22.05 -27.30 -0.02
N ASP A 587 21.39 -26.23 -0.48
CA ASP A 587 20.24 -26.29 -1.38
C ASP A 587 20.64 -26.74 -2.78
N LEU A 588 21.75 -26.20 -3.31
CA LEU A 588 22.30 -26.63 -4.58
C LEU A 588 22.70 -28.11 -4.54
N LYS A 589 23.29 -28.58 -3.44
CA LYS A 589 23.66 -29.99 -3.25
C LYS A 589 22.44 -30.89 -3.12
N PHE A 590 21.41 -30.46 -2.41
CA PHE A 590 20.14 -31.18 -2.33
C PHE A 590 19.56 -31.40 -3.73
N VAL A 591 19.53 -30.35 -4.55
CA VAL A 591 19.07 -30.42 -5.94
C VAL A 591 19.99 -31.31 -6.77
N ALA A 592 21.31 -31.19 -6.62
CA ALA A 592 22.30 -32.07 -7.25
C ALA A 592 22.03 -33.56 -7.01
N ASN A 593 21.80 -33.93 -5.75
CA ASN A 593 21.59 -35.32 -5.35
C ASN A 593 20.24 -35.88 -5.81
N GLN A 594 19.18 -35.05 -5.83
CA GLN A 594 17.84 -35.52 -6.14
C GLN A 594 17.61 -35.74 -7.64
N PHE A 595 18.30 -35.00 -8.50
CA PHE A 595 18.05 -35.01 -9.94
C PHE A 595 19.18 -35.70 -10.70
N ARG A 596 19.01 -36.99 -11.02
CA ARG A 596 19.92 -37.80 -11.86
C ARG A 596 20.35 -37.12 -13.17
N ARG A 597 19.50 -36.26 -13.74
CA ARG A 597 19.79 -35.51 -14.98
C ARG A 597 20.94 -34.50 -14.84
N LEU A 598 21.24 -34.02 -13.63
CA LEU A 598 22.39 -33.14 -13.37
C LEU A 598 23.73 -33.81 -13.69
N HIS A 599 23.76 -35.14 -13.68
CA HIS A 599 24.92 -35.95 -14.02
C HIS A 599 24.97 -36.35 -15.51
N SER A 600 24.12 -35.79 -16.37
CA SER A 600 24.10 -36.10 -17.82
C SER A 600 25.41 -35.70 -18.52
N LYS A 601 25.93 -36.56 -19.41
CA LYS A 601 27.13 -36.28 -20.23
C LYS A 601 27.05 -34.96 -21.01
N LYS A 602 25.84 -34.55 -21.42
CA LYS A 602 25.61 -33.26 -22.10
C LYS A 602 25.89 -32.08 -21.16
N LEU A 603 25.29 -32.09 -19.97
CA LEU A 603 25.51 -31.10 -18.92
C LEU A 603 26.95 -31.10 -18.43
N GLN A 604 27.61 -32.26 -18.37
CA GLN A 604 29.04 -32.37 -18.05
C GLN A 604 29.92 -31.63 -19.06
N HIS A 605 29.64 -31.77 -20.36
CA HIS A 605 30.38 -31.06 -21.39
C HIS A 605 30.13 -29.55 -21.34
N THR A 606 28.87 -29.14 -21.17
CA THR A 606 28.50 -27.73 -20.98
C THR A 606 29.23 -27.14 -19.79
N PHE A 607 29.20 -27.83 -18.65
CA PHE A 607 29.93 -27.41 -17.46
C PHE A 607 31.44 -27.27 -17.71
N ARG A 608 32.10 -28.27 -18.29
CA ARG A 608 33.54 -28.21 -18.62
C ARG A 608 33.86 -27.05 -19.57
N PHE A 609 32.99 -26.81 -20.54
CA PHE A 609 33.19 -25.75 -21.53
C PHE A 609 33.07 -24.35 -20.92
N TYR A 610 32.13 -24.14 -20.00
CA TYR A 610 31.88 -22.85 -19.37
C TYR A 610 32.68 -22.63 -18.08
N SER A 611 33.13 -23.69 -17.41
CA SER A 611 33.89 -23.59 -16.16
C SER A 611 35.24 -22.89 -16.37
N HIS A 612 35.46 -21.81 -15.63
CA HIS A 612 36.69 -21.04 -15.70
C HIS A 612 37.92 -21.89 -15.32
N HIS A 613 37.78 -22.79 -14.34
CA HIS A 613 38.88 -23.66 -13.90
C HIS A 613 39.31 -24.62 -15.03
N TRP A 614 38.35 -25.26 -15.70
CA TRP A 614 38.63 -26.15 -16.83
C TRP A 614 39.21 -25.41 -18.03
N ARG A 615 38.70 -24.21 -18.35
CA ARG A 615 39.24 -23.37 -19.43
C ARG A 615 40.66 -22.91 -19.15
N THR A 616 40.95 -22.49 -17.92
CA THR A 616 42.28 -22.04 -17.50
C THR A 616 43.27 -23.19 -17.50
N TRP A 617 42.88 -24.37 -16.98
CA TRP A 617 43.70 -25.57 -17.04
C TRP A 617 43.98 -25.97 -18.48
N ALA A 618 42.96 -26.01 -19.35
CA ALA A 618 43.12 -26.34 -20.77
C ALA A 618 44.06 -25.36 -21.48
N ALA A 619 43.91 -24.05 -21.24
CA ALA A 619 44.80 -23.04 -21.79
C ALA A 619 46.25 -23.24 -21.31
N CYS A 620 46.46 -23.44 -20.01
CA CYS A 620 47.78 -23.72 -19.45
C CYS A 620 48.39 -25.02 -20.00
N PHE A 621 47.58 -26.06 -20.16
CA PHE A 621 47.99 -27.35 -20.70
C PHE A 621 48.41 -27.22 -22.17
N ILE A 622 47.58 -26.59 -23.01
CA ILE A 622 47.89 -26.32 -24.42
C ILE A 622 49.14 -25.44 -24.53
N GLN A 623 49.27 -24.38 -23.73
CA GLN A 623 50.45 -23.54 -23.71
C GLN A 623 51.71 -24.32 -23.32
N ALA A 624 51.62 -25.20 -22.32
CA ALA A 624 52.74 -26.03 -21.88
C ALA A 624 53.14 -27.06 -22.94
N ALA A 625 52.16 -27.73 -23.56
CA ALA A 625 52.36 -28.69 -24.65
C ALA A 625 52.95 -28.02 -25.89
N TRP A 626 52.44 -26.84 -26.30
CA TRP A 626 52.98 -26.05 -27.40
C TRP A 626 54.43 -25.63 -27.15
N ARG A 627 54.72 -25.13 -25.94
CA ARG A 627 56.10 -24.79 -25.54
C ARG A 627 57.01 -26.02 -25.55
N GLN A 628 56.51 -27.20 -25.23
CA GLN A 628 57.27 -28.45 -25.35
C GLN A 628 57.52 -28.83 -26.81
N HIS A 629 56.50 -28.74 -27.67
CA HIS A 629 56.63 -29.00 -29.11
C HIS A 629 57.65 -28.06 -29.78
N GLN A 630 57.53 -26.74 -29.53
CA GLN A 630 58.50 -25.74 -30.02
C GLN A 630 59.92 -26.04 -29.56
N ARG A 631 60.09 -26.48 -28.31
CA ARG A 631 61.39 -26.89 -27.77
C ARG A 631 61.97 -28.13 -28.47
N ARG A 632 61.14 -29.15 -28.76
CA ARG A 632 61.57 -30.33 -29.51
C ARG A 632 61.97 -29.97 -30.94
N LYS A 633 61.17 -29.14 -31.62
CA LYS A 633 61.46 -28.65 -32.97
C LYS A 633 62.76 -27.84 -33.04
N LEU A 634 63.03 -27.01 -32.03
CA LEU A 634 64.29 -26.26 -31.92
C LEU A 634 65.47 -27.22 -31.71
N ALA A 635 65.34 -28.21 -30.83
CA ALA A 635 66.38 -29.22 -30.61
C ALA A 635 66.66 -30.06 -31.86
N GLU A 636 65.63 -30.47 -32.60
CA GLU A 636 65.78 -31.15 -33.89
C GLU A 636 66.48 -30.26 -34.93
N SER A 637 66.10 -28.97 -35.02
CA SER A 637 66.77 -28.03 -35.92
C SER A 637 68.25 -27.80 -35.58
N LEU A 638 68.59 -27.74 -34.28
CA LEU A 638 69.97 -27.65 -33.81
C LEU A 638 70.75 -28.93 -34.10
N SER A 639 70.15 -30.11 -33.91
CA SER A 639 70.79 -31.39 -34.26
C SER A 639 71.03 -31.54 -35.76
N ARG A 640 70.15 -31.01 -36.61
CA ARG A 640 70.34 -30.96 -38.07
C ARG A 640 71.46 -30.00 -38.46
N LEU A 641 71.60 -28.86 -37.76
CA LEU A 641 72.72 -27.93 -37.94
C LEU A 641 74.05 -28.53 -37.52
N GLU A 642 74.09 -29.25 -36.40
CA GLU A 642 75.27 -30.04 -35.98
C GLU A 642 75.62 -31.09 -37.03
N SER A 643 74.63 -31.84 -37.54
CA SER A 643 74.81 -32.80 -38.62
C SER A 643 75.24 -32.17 -39.95
N TYR A 644 75.15 -30.86 -40.16
CA TYR A 644 75.70 -30.20 -41.35
C TYR A 644 77.12 -29.67 -41.11
N SER A 645 77.42 -29.24 -39.87
CA SER A 645 78.74 -28.79 -39.43
C SER A 645 79.80 -29.90 -39.49
N TRP A 646 79.43 -31.14 -39.12
CA TRP A 646 80.35 -32.29 -39.16
C TRP A 646 80.79 -32.67 -40.59
N TRP A 647 79.96 -32.42 -41.60
CA TRP A 647 80.32 -32.71 -43.00
C TRP A 647 81.19 -31.62 -43.63
N SER A 648 81.31 -30.45 -42.98
CA SER A 648 82.13 -29.35 -43.48
C SER A 648 83.58 -29.39 -42.94
N GLU A 649 83.86 -30.13 -41.87
CA GLU A 649 85.21 -30.25 -41.29
C GLU A 649 86.05 -31.38 -41.91
N ASP A 650 85.43 -32.40 -42.54
CA ASP A 650 86.14 -33.55 -43.12
C ASP A 650 86.87 -33.28 -44.46
N HIS A 651 86.74 -32.08 -45.05
CA HIS A 651 87.36 -31.75 -46.35
C HIS A 651 88.57 -30.78 -46.31
N LEU A 652 89.12 -30.43 -45.13
CA LEU A 652 90.22 -29.46 -45.04
C LEU A 652 91.48 -29.92 -44.28
N ALA A 653 91.61 -31.21 -43.95
CA ALA A 653 92.78 -31.74 -43.21
C ALA A 653 93.61 -32.76 -44.01
N ALA A 654 94.10 -32.39 -45.18
CA ALA A 654 95.13 -33.16 -45.89
C ALA A 654 96.03 -32.27 -46.77
N ASP A 655 96.84 -31.41 -46.16
CA ASP A 655 98.24 -31.24 -46.59
C ASP A 655 99.06 -30.41 -45.57
N LYS A 656 100.29 -30.84 -45.30
CA LYS A 656 101.30 -30.08 -44.54
C LYS A 656 102.63 -30.19 -45.28
N PRO A 657 103.41 -29.09 -45.34
CA PRO A 657 104.83 -29.22 -45.06
C PRO A 657 105.33 -28.27 -43.97
N ARG A 658 106.44 -28.70 -43.36
CA ARG A 658 107.16 -28.10 -42.21
C ARG A 658 108.01 -26.90 -42.62
N GLN A 659 108.07 -25.86 -41.77
CA GLN A 659 109.35 -25.19 -41.45
C GLN A 659 109.26 -24.39 -40.13
N GLU A 660 110.45 -24.20 -39.55
CA GLU A 660 110.76 -23.74 -38.19
C GLU A 660 110.40 -22.26 -37.91
N GLY A 661 110.17 -21.94 -36.62
CA GLY A 661 110.19 -20.55 -36.15
C GLY A 661 109.21 -20.23 -35.01
N THR A 662 109.74 -20.19 -33.79
CA THR A 662 109.39 -19.31 -32.65
C THR A 662 107.93 -18.87 -32.36
N SER A 663 107.59 -19.07 -31.08
CA SER A 663 106.77 -18.22 -30.20
C SER A 663 105.30 -18.60 -29.94
N SER A 664 104.98 -18.48 -28.65
CA SER A 664 103.77 -18.72 -27.88
C SER A 664 102.41 -18.58 -28.57
N GLY A 665 101.52 -19.55 -28.30
CA GLY A 665 100.08 -19.34 -28.44
C GLY A 665 99.29 -20.63 -28.70
N GLY A 666 99.20 -21.53 -27.72
CA GLY A 666 98.46 -22.78 -27.89
C GLY A 666 97.72 -23.19 -26.62
N ARG A 667 96.57 -22.56 -26.33
CA ARG A 667 95.70 -23.02 -25.23
C ARG A 667 94.19 -22.78 -25.39
N THR A 668 93.67 -22.45 -26.58
CA THR A 668 92.27 -22.00 -26.72
C THR A 668 91.31 -22.91 -27.50
N ILE A 669 91.78 -24.01 -28.10
CA ILE A 669 90.90 -24.86 -28.94
C ILE A 669 90.24 -26.00 -28.13
N ALA A 670 90.96 -26.60 -27.17
CA ALA A 670 90.42 -27.67 -26.33
C ALA A 670 89.36 -27.18 -25.31
N GLU A 671 89.48 -25.93 -24.83
CA GLU A 671 88.51 -25.35 -23.88
C GLU A 671 87.19 -24.95 -24.55
N GLY A 672 87.21 -24.56 -25.84
CA GLY A 672 86.01 -24.23 -26.61
C GLY A 672 85.10 -25.43 -26.86
N ALA A 673 85.68 -26.58 -27.21
CA ALA A 673 84.93 -27.82 -27.44
C ALA A 673 84.31 -28.38 -26.14
N ILE A 674 85.05 -28.32 -25.03
CA ILE A 674 84.58 -28.74 -23.70
C ILE A 674 83.49 -27.77 -23.20
N ALA A 675 83.63 -26.45 -23.40
CA ALA A 675 82.61 -25.47 -23.06
C ALA A 675 81.31 -25.66 -23.85
N HIS A 676 81.40 -26.03 -25.14
CA HIS A 676 80.24 -26.38 -25.96
C HIS A 676 79.55 -27.68 -25.49
N MET A 677 80.31 -28.72 -25.15
CA MET A 677 79.77 -29.96 -24.56
C MET A 677 79.08 -29.71 -23.20
N HIS A 678 79.64 -28.86 -22.33
CA HIS A 678 79.01 -28.49 -21.06
C HIS A 678 77.76 -27.61 -21.26
N LYS A 679 77.73 -26.73 -22.27
CA LYS A 679 76.52 -25.99 -22.66
C LYS A 679 75.42 -26.92 -23.21
N LEU A 680 75.80 -27.96 -23.97
CA LEU A 680 74.87 -28.97 -24.49
C LEU A 680 74.32 -29.90 -23.39
N ALA A 681 75.19 -30.39 -22.50
CA ALA A 681 74.78 -31.23 -21.38
C ALA A 681 73.89 -30.47 -20.38
N SER A 682 74.15 -29.18 -20.16
CA SER A 682 73.31 -28.31 -19.34
C SER A 682 72.00 -27.92 -20.05
N ALA A 683 71.99 -27.77 -21.37
CA ALA A 683 70.77 -27.61 -22.16
C ALA A 683 69.90 -28.87 -22.07
N SER A 684 70.45 -30.07 -22.33
CA SER A 684 69.76 -31.36 -22.23
C SER A 684 69.21 -31.63 -20.82
N ARG A 685 69.98 -31.33 -19.76
CA ARG A 685 69.48 -31.42 -18.36
C ARG A 685 68.40 -30.38 -18.05
N ARG A 686 68.48 -29.15 -18.60
CA ARG A 686 67.41 -28.13 -18.51
C ARG A 686 66.16 -28.53 -19.30
N PHE A 687 66.29 -29.26 -20.41
CA PHE A 687 65.17 -29.84 -21.16
C PHE A 687 64.46 -30.91 -20.31
N ARG A 688 65.21 -31.84 -19.69
CA ARG A 688 64.66 -32.89 -18.81
C ARG A 688 64.02 -32.34 -17.53
N ALA A 689 64.58 -31.28 -16.93
CA ALA A 689 64.05 -30.62 -15.73
C ALA A 689 62.81 -29.73 -16.01
N LYS A 690 62.52 -29.40 -17.28
CA LYS A 690 61.30 -28.67 -17.69
C LYS A 690 60.20 -29.61 -18.22
N ASP A 691 60.52 -30.85 -18.61
CA ASP A 691 59.52 -31.88 -18.93
C ASP A 691 58.69 -32.29 -17.70
N THR A 692 59.24 -32.19 -16.49
CA THR A 692 58.51 -32.38 -15.23
C THR A 692 57.49 -31.27 -14.94
N ALA A 693 57.54 -30.13 -15.65
CA ALA A 693 56.58 -29.03 -15.43
C ALA A 693 55.17 -29.35 -15.97
N ILE A 694 55.05 -30.16 -17.04
CA ILE A 694 53.74 -30.64 -17.53
C ILE A 694 53.13 -31.61 -16.52
N ARG A 695 53.97 -32.41 -15.84
CA ARG A 695 53.55 -33.36 -14.79
C ARG A 695 53.05 -32.68 -13.50
N ARG A 696 53.18 -31.35 -13.38
CA ARG A 696 52.74 -30.55 -12.21
C ARG A 696 51.45 -29.76 -12.43
N LEU A 697 50.87 -29.73 -13.63
CA LEU A 697 49.54 -29.14 -13.81
C LEU A 697 48.50 -30.11 -13.28
N GLN A 698 48.11 -29.95 -12.01
CA GLN A 698 47.06 -30.74 -11.39
C GLN A 698 45.78 -30.60 -12.21
N LYS A 699 45.32 -31.72 -12.77
CA LYS A 699 44.04 -31.78 -13.48
C LYS A 699 42.94 -31.40 -12.48
N PRO A 700 42.01 -30.48 -12.82
CA PRO A 700 40.86 -30.23 -11.96
C PRO A 700 40.15 -31.54 -11.68
N ASP A 701 39.72 -31.73 -10.42
CA ASP A 701 39.09 -32.97 -10.00
C ASP A 701 37.90 -33.28 -10.94
N GLU A 702 37.95 -34.46 -11.55
CA GLU A 702 36.82 -34.94 -12.34
C GLU A 702 35.77 -35.41 -11.36
N PRO A 703 34.53 -34.92 -11.48
CA PRO A 703 33.44 -35.59 -10.82
C PRO A 703 33.33 -37.01 -11.40
N ASP A 704 33.55 -37.99 -10.53
CA ASP A 704 33.43 -39.40 -10.86
C ASP A 704 31.94 -39.75 -10.93
N PHE A 705 31.51 -40.18 -12.10
CA PHE A 705 30.11 -40.49 -12.39
C PHE A 705 29.96 -41.91 -12.93
N SER A 706 30.96 -42.76 -12.66
CA SER A 706 30.97 -44.16 -13.09
C SER A 706 30.35 -45.11 -12.05
N GLU A 707 30.17 -44.64 -10.81
CA GLU A 707 29.49 -45.40 -9.77
C GLU A 707 27.99 -45.08 -9.74
N ASP A 708 27.18 -46.04 -10.22
CA ASP A 708 25.82 -46.19 -9.74
C ASP A 708 25.90 -46.52 -8.24
N HIS A 709 25.80 -45.51 -7.39
CA HIS A 709 25.73 -45.70 -5.94
C HIS A 709 24.35 -45.33 -5.43
N PHE A 710 23.45 -46.32 -5.48
CA PHE A 710 22.37 -46.53 -4.54
C PHE A 710 22.11 -48.03 -4.44
N ASP A 711 22.61 -48.64 -3.36
CA ASP A 711 21.83 -49.63 -2.60
C ASP A 711 20.92 -48.87 -1.63
#